data_AF-A0A4V5N5I1-F1
#
_entry.id   AF-A0A4V5N5I1-F1
#
_cell.length_a   1.000
_cell.length_b   1.000
_cell.length_c   1.000
_cell.angle_alpha   90.00
_cell.angle_beta   90.00
_cell.angle_gamma   90.00
#
_symmetry.space_group_name_H-M   'P 1'
#
loop_
_entity.id
_entity.type
_entity.pdbx_description
1 polymer ?
#
loop_
_entity_poly.entity_id
_entity_poly.type
_entity_poly.pdbx_seq_one_letter_code
_entity_poly.pdbx_strand_id
1 'polypeptide(L)'
;MQYLSLLALVGSVTAAALPDGALEERATPCTFAGVATLAAAKAAFTQAQLVPDLIPQFYPDVAVQADWNGKQVQLGNTFNTIGRPPPPPHRPPKSTPSSFSPLTSLLLLLCQETLTTPSVSFTAEPGYDPLTTKYTYFLVDPDAPGPEAPILSNFLHTIVSDAQPRCITSQSRQTVAPYMPLTPLSVAPHRYTFLVYRQPDGYVPPPTLMALPGVRNNFDLNAYVAEAGLIGPVGVSAPPPSSSSSAHKDAMSSPDDAVLDDISHRRYNPLRGSWVLVSPHRTKRPWQGQQEAASKIELPQYDASCYLCPGNKRAQGDANPNYDSTFVFVNDYSAVKEQQADFKSPDQDGSLASRLLKAESTTGKCYVITFSPSHNITLADMPPSSILPVIETWTKIYTSHLDPHSPLCQSAKPTTLPPSSPAALNGNLVETPQQQYRYMQIFENKGQAMGCSNPHPHGQIWTTTSLPEEPHLEAQNLSTYHREQGGAHLLEDYAALESSKGERTVFENASFWAGCPWWGTWPFEIMVVAKRHKRALVDFSAREKEDLAETIGEVTRRYDNLFETSFPYSMGIHQAPLSGSAEEIETSHFHMHFYPPLLRSATVRKFLVGYEMMAEPQRDITPEQAAKRLRECGGELYRRRL
;
A
#
# COMPACT_ATOMS: atom_id res chain seq x y z
N MET A 1 -21.85 70.36 7.96
CA MET A 1 -21.36 70.29 6.56
C MET A 1 -22.07 69.09 5.94
N GLN A 2 -22.89 69.18 4.87
CA GLN A 2 -22.59 69.65 3.51
C GLN A 2 -21.45 68.83 2.87
N TYR A 3 -21.61 68.13 1.74
CA TYR A 3 -22.72 68.10 0.75
C TYR A 3 -23.07 66.67 0.27
N LEU A 4 -24.31 66.48 -0.22
CA LEU A 4 -24.61 65.43 -1.20
C LEU A 4 -24.13 65.88 -2.59
N SER A 5 -23.75 64.93 -3.44
CA SER A 5 -23.91 65.02 -4.90
C SER A 5 -24.14 63.63 -5.49
N LEU A 6 -25.30 63.43 -6.12
CA LEU A 6 -25.49 62.40 -7.14
C LEU A 6 -24.81 62.86 -8.43
N LEU A 7 -24.31 61.92 -9.24
CA LEU A 7 -24.60 61.90 -10.68
C LEU A 7 -24.25 60.54 -11.28
N ALA A 8 -25.12 60.05 -12.15
CA ALA A 8 -24.89 58.88 -12.98
C ALA A 8 -25.33 59.21 -14.40
N LEU A 9 -24.55 58.77 -15.41
CA LEU A 9 -25.10 58.20 -16.63
C LEU A 9 -24.04 57.40 -17.39
N VAL A 10 -24.51 56.61 -18.36
CA VAL A 10 -23.72 55.71 -19.20
C VAL A 10 -23.29 56.42 -20.50
N GLY A 11 -22.11 56.10 -21.00
CA GLY A 11 -21.66 56.42 -22.35
C GLY A 11 -20.66 55.36 -22.83
N SER A 12 -20.83 54.86 -24.06
CA SER A 12 -20.06 53.75 -24.63
C SER A 12 -19.43 54.14 -26.00
N VAL A 13 -18.83 53.15 -26.69
CA VAL A 13 -18.35 53.16 -28.09
C VAL A 13 -16.83 53.34 -28.31
N THR A 14 -16.15 52.19 -28.29
CA THR A 14 -15.07 51.68 -29.20
C THR A 14 -13.83 52.50 -29.59
N ALA A 15 -12.67 51.85 -29.33
CA ALA A 15 -11.57 51.56 -30.27
C ALA A 15 -10.68 52.68 -30.85
N ALA A 16 -9.36 52.48 -30.65
CA ALA A 16 -8.29 52.91 -31.55
C ALA A 16 -7.29 51.73 -31.67
N ALA A 17 -6.70 51.53 -32.86
CA ALA A 17 -5.90 50.35 -33.17
C ALA A 17 -4.41 50.48 -32.78
N LEU A 18 -3.73 49.34 -32.67
CA LEU A 18 -2.27 49.21 -32.74
C LEU A 18 -1.90 48.31 -33.94
N PRO A 19 -0.71 48.51 -34.54
CA PRO A 19 -0.51 48.24 -35.97
C PRO A 19 -0.11 46.80 -36.34
N ASP A 20 -0.36 46.46 -37.61
CA ASP A 20 0.09 45.22 -38.24
C ASP A 20 1.62 45.04 -38.19
N GLY A 21 2.08 43.83 -37.87
CA GLY A 21 3.51 43.56 -37.61
C GLY A 21 3.97 42.10 -37.67
N ALA A 22 3.19 41.22 -38.30
CA ALA A 22 3.56 39.85 -38.73
C ALA A 22 4.42 39.00 -37.76
N LEU A 23 3.76 38.30 -36.84
CA LEU A 23 4.12 36.91 -36.51
C LEU A 23 2.93 36.01 -36.83
N GLU A 24 3.07 35.16 -37.85
CA GLU A 24 2.06 34.14 -38.18
C GLU A 24 2.13 33.00 -37.15
N GLU A 25 1.42 33.12 -36.03
CA GLU A 25 1.00 31.93 -35.27
C GLU A 25 0.01 31.14 -36.13
N ARG A 26 0.55 30.14 -36.84
CA ARG A 26 -0.23 29.17 -37.62
C ARG A 26 -1.29 28.54 -36.73
N ALA A 27 -2.55 28.84 -36.99
CA ALA A 27 -3.67 28.16 -36.35
C ALA A 27 -3.55 26.64 -36.57
N THR A 28 -3.34 25.88 -35.50
CA THR A 28 -3.11 24.43 -35.57
C THR A 28 -4.36 23.74 -36.14
N PRO A 29 -4.24 23.01 -37.28
CA PRO A 29 -5.40 22.40 -37.91
C PRO A 29 -5.96 21.27 -37.03
N CYS A 30 -7.30 21.17 -36.98
CA CYS A 30 -7.98 20.11 -36.23
C CYS A 30 -7.68 18.73 -36.84
N THR A 31 -7.17 17.81 -36.00
CA THR A 31 -6.87 16.42 -36.36
C THR A 31 -8.02 15.48 -35.99
N PHE A 32 -8.21 14.40 -36.75
CA PHE A 32 -9.32 13.46 -36.58
C PHE A 32 -8.89 12.15 -35.91
N ALA A 33 -9.68 11.66 -34.95
CA ALA A 33 -9.54 10.32 -34.39
C ALA A 33 -10.36 9.27 -35.16
N GLY A 34 -9.91 8.01 -35.15
CA GLY A 34 -10.57 6.89 -35.83
C GLY A 34 -11.64 6.18 -35.00
N VAL A 35 -12.63 5.57 -35.67
CA VAL A 35 -13.83 4.94 -35.05
C VAL A 35 -13.49 3.94 -33.93
N ALA A 36 -12.39 3.21 -34.03
CA ALA A 36 -11.95 2.27 -32.99
C ALA A 36 -11.63 2.96 -31.64
N THR A 37 -11.08 4.18 -31.68
CA THR A 37 -10.78 4.98 -30.48
C THR A 37 -12.06 5.41 -29.76
N LEU A 38 -13.11 5.78 -30.49
CA LEU A 38 -14.41 6.11 -29.91
C LEU A 38 -15.06 4.90 -29.22
N ALA A 39 -14.94 3.70 -29.81
CA ALA A 39 -15.46 2.47 -29.22
C ALA A 39 -14.78 2.12 -27.88
N ALA A 40 -13.44 2.21 -27.83
CA ALA A 40 -12.68 1.96 -26.61
C ALA A 40 -12.99 3.00 -25.50
N ALA A 41 -13.10 4.29 -25.86
CA ALA A 41 -13.48 5.33 -24.92
C ALA A 41 -14.88 5.12 -24.34
N LYS A 42 -15.89 4.82 -25.19
CA LYS A 42 -17.27 4.58 -24.73
C LYS A 42 -17.35 3.41 -23.73
N ALA A 43 -16.66 2.30 -24.00
CA ALA A 43 -16.59 1.17 -23.09
C ALA A 43 -16.04 1.55 -21.71
N ALA A 44 -14.94 2.33 -21.65
CA ALA A 44 -14.33 2.74 -20.39
C ALA A 44 -15.25 3.63 -19.52
N PHE A 45 -16.02 4.54 -20.12
CA PHE A 45 -16.93 5.42 -19.37
C PHE A 45 -18.21 4.69 -18.89
N THR A 46 -18.78 3.80 -19.71
CA THR A 46 -19.91 2.95 -19.28
C THR A 46 -19.48 2.01 -18.15
N GLN A 47 -18.30 1.39 -18.24
CA GLN A 47 -17.76 0.52 -17.20
C GLN A 47 -17.49 1.25 -15.87
N ALA A 48 -17.27 2.58 -15.91
CA ALA A 48 -17.10 3.42 -14.73
C ALA A 48 -18.42 3.94 -14.11
N GLN A 49 -19.59 3.62 -14.68
CA GLN A 49 -20.92 4.13 -14.30
C GLN A 49 -21.07 5.67 -14.30
N LEU A 50 -20.12 6.41 -14.87
CA LEU A 50 -20.14 7.89 -14.91
C LEU A 50 -21.15 8.45 -15.93
N VAL A 51 -21.75 7.59 -16.75
CA VAL A 51 -22.65 7.95 -17.87
C VAL A 51 -23.74 6.88 -18.02
N PRO A 52 -25.04 7.23 -18.05
CA PRO A 52 -26.11 6.27 -18.34
C PRO A 52 -26.05 5.73 -19.79
N ASP A 53 -26.60 4.53 -20.02
CA ASP A 53 -26.59 3.84 -21.33
C ASP A 53 -27.30 4.58 -22.50
N LEU A 54 -27.89 5.74 -22.24
CA LEU A 54 -28.69 6.52 -23.20
C LEU A 54 -27.93 7.61 -23.96
N ILE A 55 -26.60 7.73 -23.79
CA ILE A 55 -25.82 8.77 -24.47
C ILE A 55 -25.39 8.33 -25.89
N PRO A 56 -25.88 8.98 -26.98
CA PRO A 56 -25.64 8.50 -28.35
C PRO A 56 -24.25 8.87 -28.90
N GLN A 57 -23.69 10.00 -28.47
CA GLN A 57 -22.49 10.61 -29.03
C GLN A 57 -21.62 11.21 -27.91
N PHE A 58 -20.32 10.93 -27.94
CA PHE A 58 -19.30 11.42 -27.00
C PHE A 58 -17.98 11.60 -27.78
N TYR A 59 -17.30 12.73 -27.60
CA TYR A 59 -16.15 13.13 -28.42
C TYR A 59 -14.94 13.54 -27.56
N PRO A 60 -13.99 12.62 -27.28
CA PRO A 60 -12.90 12.86 -26.32
C PRO A 60 -11.87 13.95 -26.72
N ASP A 61 -12.02 14.54 -27.90
CA ASP A 61 -11.14 15.61 -28.43
C ASP A 61 -11.61 17.03 -28.03
N VAL A 62 -12.80 17.19 -27.42
CA VAL A 62 -13.30 18.48 -26.89
C VAL A 62 -12.66 18.79 -25.54
N ALA A 63 -11.38 19.16 -25.56
CA ALA A 63 -10.64 19.60 -24.39
C ALA A 63 -11.27 20.85 -23.75
N VAL A 64 -11.64 20.74 -22.47
CA VAL A 64 -12.17 21.82 -21.64
C VAL A 64 -11.04 22.45 -20.80
N GLN A 65 -11.14 23.74 -20.54
CA GLN A 65 -10.21 24.53 -19.74
C GLN A 65 -11.00 25.56 -18.90
N ALA A 66 -10.67 25.72 -17.63
CA ALA A 66 -11.31 26.69 -16.73
C ALA A 66 -10.26 27.54 -15.99
N ASP A 67 -10.54 28.82 -15.77
CA ASP A 67 -9.69 29.74 -15.00
C ASP A 67 -10.44 30.33 -13.81
N TRP A 68 -9.81 30.27 -12.63
CA TRP A 68 -10.20 31.02 -11.44
C TRP A 68 -9.10 32.04 -11.12
N ASN A 69 -9.42 33.33 -11.18
CA ASN A 69 -8.52 34.43 -10.76
C ASN A 69 -7.12 34.41 -11.40
N GLY A 70 -7.00 34.02 -12.67
CA GLY A 70 -5.75 33.93 -13.43
C GLY A 70 -5.03 32.59 -13.29
N LYS A 71 -5.65 31.60 -12.64
CA LYS A 71 -5.14 30.25 -12.45
C LYS A 71 -5.80 29.28 -13.44
N GLN A 72 -5.18 29.14 -14.60
CA GLN A 72 -5.68 28.30 -15.70
C GLN A 72 -5.53 26.80 -15.40
N VAL A 73 -6.66 26.13 -15.20
CA VAL A 73 -6.81 24.68 -15.15
C VAL A 73 -7.10 24.13 -16.55
N GLN A 74 -6.12 23.45 -17.15
CA GLN A 74 -6.40 22.52 -18.24
C GLN A 74 -7.15 21.31 -17.64
N LEU A 75 -8.43 21.13 -17.99
CA LEU A 75 -9.25 20.02 -17.45
C LEU A 75 -9.07 18.75 -18.28
N GLY A 76 -8.92 18.90 -19.61
CA GLY A 76 -8.51 17.86 -20.54
C GLY A 76 -9.25 16.53 -20.39
N ASN A 77 -8.55 15.43 -20.65
CA ASN A 77 -8.99 14.07 -20.27
C ASN A 77 -8.35 13.63 -18.94
N THR A 78 -8.01 14.56 -18.05
CA THR A 78 -7.33 14.28 -16.78
C THR A 78 -7.56 15.39 -15.75
N PHE A 79 -8.40 15.15 -14.74
CA PHE A 79 -8.37 16.01 -13.54
C PHE A 79 -8.44 15.21 -12.24
N ASN A 80 -7.64 15.64 -11.26
CA ASN A 80 -7.55 15.10 -9.89
C ASN A 80 -7.11 16.22 -8.94
N THR A 81 -7.68 16.28 -7.74
CA THR A 81 -7.36 17.26 -6.69
C THR A 81 -6.36 16.70 -5.65
N ILE A 82 -5.32 17.46 -5.29
CA ILE A 82 -4.28 17.08 -4.28
C ILE A 82 -4.64 17.58 -2.86
N GLY A 83 -3.77 17.32 -1.86
CA GLY A 83 -3.96 17.61 -0.44
C GLY A 83 -3.52 19.00 0.11
N ARG A 84 -2.52 19.02 1.01
CA ARG A 84 -2.38 20.05 2.08
C ARG A 84 -1.28 21.12 1.85
N PRO A 85 -1.39 22.31 2.48
CA PRO A 85 -0.42 23.41 2.37
C PRO A 85 0.79 23.30 3.33
N PRO A 86 1.93 23.96 3.03
CA PRO A 86 3.14 24.00 3.86
C PRO A 86 3.24 25.25 4.78
N PRO A 87 4.13 25.24 5.80
CA PRO A 87 4.45 26.39 6.65
C PRO A 87 5.59 27.28 6.09
N PRO A 88 5.72 28.56 6.53
CA PRO A 88 6.76 29.51 6.09
C PRO A 88 7.85 29.72 7.20
N PRO A 89 8.85 30.62 7.04
CA PRO A 89 10.04 30.36 6.23
C PRO A 89 11.38 30.76 6.91
N HIS A 90 12.53 30.37 6.36
CA HIS A 90 13.70 31.25 6.07
C HIS A 90 14.75 30.50 5.21
N ARG A 91 15.84 31.18 4.79
CA ARG A 91 16.51 30.94 3.48
C ARG A 91 18.01 31.36 3.50
N PRO A 92 18.82 31.21 2.41
CA PRO A 92 19.72 30.09 2.04
C PRO A 92 21.19 30.61 1.91
N PRO A 93 22.04 30.35 0.88
CA PRO A 93 22.23 29.21 -0.07
C PRO A 93 23.69 28.66 -0.13
N LYS A 94 23.95 27.49 -0.75
CA LYS A 94 24.55 27.26 -2.12
C LYS A 94 25.06 25.80 -2.21
N SER A 95 25.52 25.17 -3.30
CA SER A 95 25.34 25.20 -4.79
C SER A 95 26.53 24.39 -5.38
N THR A 96 26.56 23.59 -6.46
CA THR A 96 25.71 23.24 -7.64
C THR A 96 26.41 22.02 -8.35
N PRO A 97 26.10 21.47 -9.56
CA PRO A 97 25.18 21.93 -10.63
C PRO A 97 24.25 20.89 -11.33
N SER A 98 23.07 21.39 -11.72
CA SER A 98 22.29 21.16 -12.96
C SER A 98 22.09 19.76 -13.60
N SER A 99 20.82 19.34 -13.63
CA SER A 99 20.15 18.72 -14.79
C SER A 99 18.75 19.37 -14.97
N PHE A 100 17.94 18.96 -15.97
CA PHE A 100 16.82 19.75 -16.50
C PHE A 100 15.51 19.75 -15.66
N SER A 101 14.63 20.73 -15.96
CA SER A 101 13.49 21.18 -15.12
C SER A 101 12.29 20.22 -14.96
N PRO A 102 11.50 20.40 -13.88
CA PRO A 102 10.19 19.76 -13.69
C PRO A 102 9.04 20.55 -14.32
N LEU A 103 7.91 19.88 -14.63
CA LEU A 103 6.52 20.37 -14.45
C LEU A 103 5.46 19.41 -15.02
N THR A 104 4.62 18.86 -14.15
CA THR A 104 3.18 18.68 -14.42
C THR A 104 2.43 18.94 -13.11
N SER A 105 1.71 20.05 -13.05
CA SER A 105 1.08 20.51 -11.81
C SER A 105 -0.32 19.90 -11.67
N LEU A 106 -0.58 19.13 -10.62
CA LEU A 106 -1.96 18.88 -10.20
C LEU A 106 -2.47 20.17 -9.55
N LEU A 107 -3.28 20.91 -10.31
CA LEU A 107 -3.64 22.29 -10.00
C LEU A 107 -4.71 22.35 -8.91
N LEU A 108 -4.24 22.23 -7.67
CA LEU A 108 -5.04 22.38 -6.46
C LEU A 108 -5.67 23.78 -6.39
N LEU A 109 -7.00 23.86 -6.36
CA LEU A 109 -7.71 25.09 -6.02
C LEU A 109 -7.93 25.16 -4.50
N LEU A 110 -7.60 26.29 -3.89
CA LEU A 110 -7.96 26.62 -2.52
C LEU A 110 -9.44 27.02 -2.46
N CYS A 111 -10.09 26.74 -1.33
CA CYS A 111 -11.48 27.15 -1.06
C CYS A 111 -11.73 28.66 -1.33
N GLN A 112 -10.72 29.51 -1.10
CA GLN A 112 -10.76 30.95 -1.40
C GLN A 112 -10.70 31.28 -2.90
N GLU A 113 -10.00 30.47 -3.71
CA GLU A 113 -9.94 30.66 -5.17
C GLU A 113 -11.28 30.29 -5.83
N THR A 114 -12.03 29.35 -5.24
CA THR A 114 -13.38 28.96 -5.66
C THR A 114 -14.51 29.87 -5.13
N LEU A 115 -14.20 31.06 -4.58
CA LEU A 115 -15.24 32.04 -4.20
C LEU A 115 -15.77 32.86 -5.39
N THR A 116 -15.04 32.85 -6.50
CA THR A 116 -15.37 33.58 -7.74
C THR A 116 -15.76 32.63 -8.86
N THR A 117 -16.68 33.05 -9.73
CA THR A 117 -17.09 32.28 -10.92
C THR A 117 -15.91 31.94 -11.83
N PRO A 118 -15.69 30.67 -12.20
CA PRO A 118 -14.69 30.32 -13.21
C PRO A 118 -15.06 30.85 -14.59
N SER A 119 -14.08 31.33 -15.34
CA SER A 119 -14.22 31.48 -16.79
C SER A 119 -13.91 30.15 -17.47
N VAL A 120 -14.84 29.63 -18.27
CA VAL A 120 -14.73 28.30 -18.91
C VAL A 120 -14.58 28.45 -20.42
N SER A 121 -13.73 27.65 -21.04
CA SER A 121 -13.51 27.57 -22.48
C SER A 121 -13.29 26.12 -22.92
N PHE A 122 -13.49 25.83 -24.20
CA PHE A 122 -13.33 24.49 -24.77
C PHE A 122 -12.95 24.56 -26.25
N THR A 123 -12.44 23.46 -26.83
CA THR A 123 -12.16 23.34 -28.27
C THR A 123 -13.45 23.10 -29.10
N ALA A 124 -13.36 23.17 -30.43
CA ALA A 124 -14.53 22.95 -31.29
C ALA A 124 -14.80 21.44 -31.46
N GLU A 125 -16.08 21.06 -31.49
CA GLU A 125 -16.51 19.68 -31.73
C GLU A 125 -16.25 19.27 -33.20
N PRO A 126 -15.61 18.12 -33.47
CA PRO A 126 -15.37 17.66 -34.83
C PRO A 126 -16.67 17.47 -35.63
N GLY A 127 -16.76 18.11 -36.80
CA GLY A 127 -17.90 17.98 -37.72
C GLY A 127 -18.99 19.05 -37.56
N TYR A 128 -18.86 19.98 -36.61
CA TYR A 128 -19.82 21.07 -36.39
C TYR A 128 -19.16 22.44 -36.57
N ASP A 129 -19.88 23.43 -37.13
CA ASP A 129 -19.35 24.78 -37.34
C ASP A 129 -19.30 25.56 -36.02
N PRO A 130 -18.12 26.01 -35.53
CA PRO A 130 -18.01 26.71 -34.25
C PRO A 130 -18.65 28.11 -34.26
N LEU A 131 -18.91 28.72 -35.44
CA LEU A 131 -19.55 30.04 -35.55
C LEU A 131 -21.05 29.98 -35.25
N THR A 132 -21.71 28.91 -35.68
CA THR A 132 -23.17 28.71 -35.54
C THR A 132 -23.55 27.77 -34.40
N THR A 133 -22.73 26.75 -34.11
CA THR A 133 -23.05 25.74 -33.08
C THR A 133 -22.89 26.31 -31.67
N LYS A 134 -23.92 26.13 -30.85
CA LYS A 134 -24.00 26.60 -29.46
C LYS A 134 -23.96 25.44 -28.47
N TYR A 135 -23.49 25.72 -27.26
CA TYR A 135 -23.30 24.72 -26.20
C TYR A 135 -23.79 25.26 -24.84
N THR A 136 -24.30 24.35 -24.02
CA THR A 136 -24.61 24.58 -22.61
C THR A 136 -23.60 23.81 -21.76
N TYR A 137 -22.99 24.46 -20.77
CA TYR A 137 -22.06 23.82 -19.84
C TYR A 137 -22.55 23.88 -18.39
N PHE A 138 -22.18 22.84 -17.65
CA PHE A 138 -22.53 22.61 -16.26
C PHE A 138 -21.27 22.56 -15.40
N LEU A 139 -21.41 22.97 -14.14
CA LEU A 139 -20.47 22.65 -13.07
C LEU A 139 -21.23 22.01 -11.92
N VAL A 140 -20.89 20.76 -11.61
CA VAL A 140 -21.48 19.97 -10.54
C VAL A 140 -20.41 19.43 -9.58
N ASP A 141 -20.78 19.28 -8.32
CA ASP A 141 -20.00 18.58 -7.29
C ASP A 141 -20.76 17.28 -6.92
N PRO A 142 -20.33 16.10 -7.41
CA PRO A 142 -21.00 14.84 -7.07
C PRO A 142 -20.88 14.47 -5.59
N ASP A 143 -19.84 14.98 -4.90
CA ASP A 143 -19.47 14.55 -3.54
C ASP A 143 -20.01 15.47 -2.44
N ALA A 144 -20.67 16.58 -2.75
CA ALA A 144 -21.21 17.53 -1.78
C ALA A 144 -22.12 16.86 -0.72
N PRO A 145 -21.98 17.17 0.60
CA PRO A 145 -20.94 17.93 1.30
C PRO A 145 -19.71 17.07 1.67
N GLY A 146 -19.81 15.76 1.44
CA GLY A 146 -18.77 14.74 1.50
C GLY A 146 -19.40 13.38 1.14
N PRO A 147 -18.65 12.39 0.64
CA PRO A 147 -19.19 11.07 0.29
C PRO A 147 -19.88 10.32 1.46
N GLU A 148 -19.65 10.77 2.71
CA GLU A 148 -20.26 10.22 3.92
C GLU A 148 -21.61 10.89 4.30
N ALA A 149 -22.08 11.88 3.52
CA ALA A 149 -23.28 12.67 3.83
C ALA A 149 -24.14 13.00 2.58
N PRO A 150 -24.69 12.00 1.86
CA PRO A 150 -25.25 12.14 0.50
C PRO A 150 -26.48 13.06 0.34
N ILE A 151 -26.97 13.72 1.39
CA ILE A 151 -28.15 14.59 1.36
C ILE A 151 -28.00 15.82 0.43
N LEU A 152 -26.76 16.24 0.13
CA LEU A 152 -26.46 17.27 -0.87
C LEU A 152 -25.79 16.75 -2.16
N SER A 153 -25.75 15.44 -2.40
CA SER A 153 -25.02 14.83 -3.53
C SER A 153 -25.40 15.45 -4.87
N ASN A 154 -24.50 15.42 -5.86
CA ASN A 154 -24.74 16.06 -7.18
C ASN A 154 -25.19 17.52 -7.03
N PHE A 155 -24.39 18.34 -6.34
CA PHE A 155 -24.70 19.74 -6.08
C PHE A 155 -24.40 20.63 -7.29
N LEU A 156 -25.38 21.43 -7.71
CA LEU A 156 -25.27 22.30 -8.86
C LEU A 156 -24.64 23.66 -8.51
N HIS A 157 -23.43 23.91 -9.01
CA HIS A 157 -22.75 25.19 -8.86
C HIS A 157 -23.15 26.21 -9.93
N THR A 158 -23.18 25.86 -11.22
CA THR A 158 -23.60 26.78 -12.31
C THR A 158 -24.12 26.06 -13.56
N ILE A 159 -25.00 26.73 -14.32
CA ILE A 159 -25.39 26.38 -15.69
C ILE A 159 -25.27 27.63 -16.56
N VAL A 160 -24.57 27.52 -17.68
CA VAL A 160 -24.39 28.61 -18.66
C VAL A 160 -24.67 28.09 -20.06
N SER A 161 -25.56 28.76 -20.78
CA SER A 161 -25.94 28.45 -22.16
C SER A 161 -25.28 29.39 -23.17
N ASP A 162 -25.37 28.99 -24.44
CA ASP A 162 -25.01 29.74 -25.64
C ASP A 162 -23.49 30.00 -25.76
N ALA A 163 -22.71 29.27 -24.96
CA ALA A 163 -21.27 29.25 -25.03
C ALA A 163 -20.78 28.70 -26.37
N GLN A 164 -19.61 29.16 -26.80
CA GLN A 164 -18.97 28.74 -28.04
C GLN A 164 -17.50 28.36 -27.79
N PRO A 165 -16.89 27.56 -28.68
CA PRO A 165 -15.49 27.20 -28.60
C PRO A 165 -14.55 28.41 -28.51
N ARG A 166 -13.36 28.20 -27.93
CA ARG A 166 -12.37 29.26 -27.62
C ARG A 166 -11.87 30.08 -28.82
N CYS A 167 -12.10 29.60 -30.04
CA CYS A 167 -11.80 30.36 -31.27
C CYS A 167 -12.80 31.51 -31.54
N ILE A 168 -13.96 31.52 -30.88
CA ILE A 168 -14.98 32.57 -31.04
C ILE A 168 -14.79 33.62 -29.93
N THR A 169 -14.11 34.72 -30.26
CA THR A 169 -13.74 35.80 -29.33
C THR A 169 -14.89 36.77 -29.02
N SER A 170 -15.91 36.84 -29.88
CA SER A 170 -17.07 37.75 -29.78
C SER A 170 -18.34 37.10 -29.21
N GLN A 171 -18.20 35.96 -28.53
CA GLN A 171 -19.35 35.19 -28.03
C GLN A 171 -20.10 35.90 -26.89
N SER A 172 -21.43 35.91 -26.97
CA SER A 172 -22.33 36.20 -25.85
C SER A 172 -22.80 34.89 -25.21
N ARG A 173 -22.98 34.87 -23.88
CA ARG A 173 -23.41 33.72 -23.08
C ARG A 173 -24.56 34.11 -22.17
N GLN A 174 -25.50 33.19 -21.94
CA GLN A 174 -26.58 33.38 -20.97
C GLN A 174 -26.34 32.53 -19.71
N THR A 175 -26.38 33.17 -18.55
CA THR A 175 -26.35 32.47 -17.26
C THR A 175 -27.74 31.91 -16.95
N VAL A 176 -27.88 30.59 -16.90
CA VAL A 176 -29.17 29.91 -16.65
C VAL A 176 -29.35 29.59 -15.16
N ALA A 177 -28.27 29.22 -14.48
CA ALA A 177 -28.20 29.17 -13.02
C ALA A 177 -26.89 29.87 -12.57
N PRO A 178 -26.93 30.94 -11.76
CA PRO A 178 -25.74 31.69 -11.39
C PRO A 178 -24.76 30.84 -10.56
N TYR A 179 -23.48 31.20 -10.57
CA TYR A 179 -22.48 30.49 -9.79
C TYR A 179 -22.76 30.62 -8.28
N MET A 180 -22.88 29.47 -7.62
CA MET A 180 -22.93 29.39 -6.16
C MET A 180 -21.55 28.92 -5.65
N PRO A 181 -20.75 29.79 -5.01
CA PRO A 181 -19.51 29.37 -4.37
C PRO A 181 -19.80 28.59 -3.08
N LEU A 182 -19.03 27.52 -2.86
CA LEU A 182 -19.13 26.59 -1.73
C LEU A 182 -20.43 25.78 -1.65
N THR A 183 -20.37 24.64 -0.96
CA THR A 183 -21.57 23.84 -0.62
C THR A 183 -22.08 24.30 0.76
N PRO A 184 -23.42 24.40 1.00
CA PRO A 184 -23.95 24.99 2.24
C PRO A 184 -23.56 24.31 3.57
N LEU A 185 -22.93 23.14 3.53
CA LEU A 185 -22.62 22.32 4.71
C LEU A 185 -21.15 21.84 4.76
N SER A 186 -20.25 22.31 3.90
CA SER A 186 -18.86 21.83 3.90
C SER A 186 -17.81 22.81 3.39
N VAL A 187 -16.58 22.59 3.87
CA VAL A 187 -15.32 23.19 3.42
C VAL A 187 -14.23 22.13 3.21
N ALA A 188 -14.65 20.87 3.05
CA ALA A 188 -13.78 19.75 2.74
C ALA A 188 -13.25 19.82 1.29
N PRO A 189 -12.26 18.99 0.91
CA PRO A 189 -11.94 18.79 -0.50
C PRO A 189 -13.14 18.17 -1.25
N HIS A 190 -13.48 18.75 -2.40
CA HIS A 190 -14.59 18.35 -3.27
C HIS A 190 -14.08 18.12 -4.69
N ARG A 191 -14.74 17.25 -5.46
CA ARG A 191 -14.49 17.12 -6.91
C ARG A 191 -15.40 18.08 -7.67
N TYR A 192 -14.82 18.87 -8.57
CA TYR A 192 -15.57 19.73 -9.48
C TYR A 192 -15.59 19.11 -10.88
N THR A 193 -16.76 18.73 -11.37
CA THR A 193 -16.93 18.12 -12.70
C THR A 193 -17.52 19.15 -13.67
N PHE A 194 -16.82 19.36 -14.79
CA PHE A 194 -17.30 20.18 -15.90
C PHE A 194 -17.79 19.29 -17.04
N LEU A 195 -18.99 19.61 -17.55
CA LEU A 195 -19.64 18.87 -18.62
C LEU A 195 -20.17 19.85 -19.65
N VAL A 196 -19.84 19.64 -20.92
CA VAL A 196 -20.27 20.48 -22.06
C VAL A 196 -21.21 19.68 -22.95
N TYR A 197 -22.37 20.23 -23.29
CA TYR A 197 -23.37 19.62 -24.19
C TYR A 197 -23.67 20.57 -25.36
N ARG A 198 -23.83 20.03 -26.56
CA ARG A 198 -24.31 20.78 -27.73
C ARG A 198 -25.81 21.07 -27.58
N GLN A 199 -26.23 22.26 -27.99
CA GLN A 199 -27.63 22.65 -28.02
C GLN A 199 -28.34 22.11 -29.29
N PRO A 200 -29.64 21.77 -29.21
CA PRO A 200 -30.48 21.59 -30.38
C PRO A 200 -30.81 22.93 -31.05
N ASP A 201 -31.26 22.90 -32.31
CA ASP A 201 -31.72 24.10 -33.02
C ASP A 201 -32.91 24.76 -32.29
N GLY A 202 -32.84 26.08 -32.12
CA GLY A 202 -33.90 26.84 -31.43
C GLY A 202 -33.96 26.62 -29.92
N TYR A 203 -32.90 26.11 -29.30
CA TYR A 203 -32.80 25.91 -27.85
C TYR A 203 -33.25 27.12 -27.02
N VAL A 204 -34.08 26.85 -26.02
CA VAL A 204 -34.45 27.79 -24.96
C VAL A 204 -34.13 27.12 -23.62
N PRO A 205 -33.39 27.77 -22.70
CA PRO A 205 -33.13 27.19 -21.38
C PRO A 205 -34.42 26.92 -20.60
N PRO A 206 -34.54 25.76 -19.92
CA PRO A 206 -35.57 25.53 -18.91
C PRO A 206 -35.62 26.62 -17.81
N PRO A 207 -36.72 26.73 -17.05
CA PRO A 207 -36.91 27.78 -16.06
C PRO A 207 -35.77 27.90 -15.04
N THR A 208 -35.35 29.15 -14.77
CA THR A 208 -34.21 29.48 -13.90
C THR A 208 -34.31 28.83 -12.52
N LEU A 209 -33.32 28.00 -12.20
CA LEU A 209 -33.14 27.36 -10.89
C LEU A 209 -32.74 28.41 -9.83
N MET A 210 -33.75 29.05 -9.25
CA MET A 210 -33.62 30.13 -8.26
C MET A 210 -32.79 29.71 -7.04
N ALA A 211 -32.04 30.68 -6.49
CA ALA A 211 -30.99 30.46 -5.49
C ALA A 211 -31.51 30.21 -4.05
N LEU A 212 -32.49 29.34 -3.88
CA LEU A 212 -32.95 28.85 -2.57
C LEU A 212 -32.23 27.53 -2.19
N PRO A 213 -31.86 27.35 -0.91
CA PRO A 213 -31.25 26.11 -0.43
C PRO A 213 -32.30 24.98 -0.46
N GLY A 214 -32.23 24.13 -1.48
CA GLY A 214 -33.22 23.09 -1.77
C GLY A 214 -33.43 22.78 -3.26
N VAL A 215 -32.94 23.65 -4.17
CA VAL A 215 -33.09 23.50 -5.63
C VAL A 215 -31.79 23.03 -6.31
N ARG A 216 -30.66 23.01 -5.59
CA ARG A 216 -29.31 22.72 -6.11
C ARG A 216 -28.73 21.39 -5.64
N ASN A 217 -29.27 20.80 -4.59
CA ASN A 217 -28.87 19.50 -4.06
C ASN A 217 -29.64 18.38 -4.77
N ASN A 218 -28.97 17.24 -4.98
CA ASN A 218 -29.52 16.11 -5.72
C ASN A 218 -30.03 16.53 -7.12
N PHE A 219 -29.27 17.42 -7.78
CA PHE A 219 -29.65 17.95 -9.09
C PHE A 219 -29.52 16.85 -10.15
N ASP A 220 -30.67 16.39 -10.65
CA ASP A 220 -30.71 15.40 -11.73
C ASP A 220 -30.36 16.06 -13.08
N LEU A 221 -29.06 16.04 -13.37
CA LEU A 221 -28.51 16.48 -14.65
C LEU A 221 -29.13 15.71 -15.84
N ASN A 222 -29.47 14.43 -15.68
CA ASN A 222 -30.00 13.62 -16.77
C ASN A 222 -31.44 14.05 -17.10
N ALA A 223 -32.26 14.29 -16.08
CA ALA A 223 -33.59 14.87 -16.25
C ALA A 223 -33.52 16.25 -16.94
N TYR A 224 -32.62 17.12 -16.50
CA TYR A 224 -32.44 18.44 -17.12
C TYR A 224 -31.95 18.35 -18.58
N VAL A 225 -30.98 17.48 -18.87
CA VAL A 225 -30.45 17.25 -20.23
C VAL A 225 -31.55 16.72 -21.15
N ALA A 226 -32.40 15.81 -20.66
CA ALA A 226 -33.53 15.27 -21.41
C ALA A 226 -34.64 16.30 -21.64
N GLU A 227 -35.03 17.08 -20.62
CA GLU A 227 -36.02 18.17 -20.75
C GLU A 227 -35.55 19.24 -21.74
N ALA A 228 -34.27 19.62 -21.65
CA ALA A 228 -33.67 20.68 -22.46
C ALA A 228 -33.22 20.23 -23.87
N GLY A 229 -33.42 18.95 -24.22
CA GLY A 229 -33.04 18.38 -25.53
C GLY A 229 -31.54 18.42 -25.83
N LEU A 230 -30.68 18.47 -24.81
CA LEU A 230 -29.24 18.68 -24.94
C LEU A 230 -28.52 17.42 -25.46
N ILE A 231 -27.55 17.61 -26.36
CA ILE A 231 -26.86 16.54 -27.06
C ILE A 231 -25.41 16.44 -26.58
N GLY A 232 -25.04 15.32 -25.95
CA GLY A 232 -23.70 15.14 -25.38
C GLY A 232 -23.72 14.27 -24.11
N PRO A 233 -22.73 14.41 -23.20
CA PRO A 233 -21.73 15.48 -23.20
C PRO A 233 -20.72 15.29 -24.33
N VAL A 234 -20.41 16.40 -25.00
CA VAL A 234 -19.41 16.44 -26.07
C VAL A 234 -18.00 16.60 -25.52
N GLY A 235 -17.84 17.10 -24.29
CA GLY A 235 -16.56 17.18 -23.56
C GLY A 235 -16.74 17.12 -22.05
N VAL A 236 -15.84 16.41 -21.36
CA VAL A 236 -15.86 16.17 -19.90
C VAL A 236 -14.42 16.15 -19.35
N SER A 237 -14.24 16.44 -18.06
CA SER A 237 -12.97 16.16 -17.36
C SER A 237 -12.86 14.67 -17.00
N ALA A 238 -12.01 13.92 -17.70
CA ALA A 238 -11.89 12.47 -17.52
C ALA A 238 -10.93 12.07 -16.34
N PRO A 239 -11.05 10.83 -15.80
CA PRO A 239 -10.16 10.31 -14.73
C PRO A 239 -8.72 10.07 -15.22
N PRO A 240 -7.73 9.90 -14.31
CA PRO A 240 -6.33 9.75 -14.68
C PRO A 240 -6.04 8.50 -15.55
N PRO A 241 -5.07 8.55 -16.48
CA PRO A 241 -4.89 7.53 -17.51
C PRO A 241 -3.90 6.43 -17.09
N SER A 242 -3.96 5.30 -17.80
CA SER A 242 -3.00 4.20 -17.72
C SER A 242 -2.07 4.15 -18.94
N SER A 243 -0.84 3.64 -18.74
CA SER A 243 0.15 3.32 -19.77
C SER A 243 1.13 2.28 -19.19
N SER A 244 1.17 1.03 -19.64
CA SER A 244 1.83 0.53 -20.87
C SER A 244 3.35 0.80 -20.90
N SER A 245 4.24 -0.20 -21.06
CA SER A 245 4.02 -1.65 -21.20
C SER A 245 5.30 -2.48 -21.02
N SER A 246 5.21 -3.59 -20.29
CA SER A 246 5.97 -4.82 -20.57
C SER A 246 5.03 -6.02 -20.37
N ALA A 247 5.26 -7.12 -21.09
CA ALA A 247 4.21 -8.13 -21.32
C ALA A 247 4.06 -9.14 -20.15
N HIS A 248 3.49 -8.70 -19.04
CA HIS A 248 2.82 -9.58 -18.08
C HIS A 248 1.31 -9.50 -18.28
N LYS A 249 0.62 -10.64 -18.09
CA LYS A 249 -0.85 -10.68 -18.10
C LYS A 249 -1.34 -10.32 -16.71
N ASP A 250 -1.82 -9.10 -16.51
CA ASP A 250 -2.61 -8.77 -15.33
C ASP A 250 -3.90 -9.60 -15.38
N ALA A 251 -3.99 -10.65 -14.58
CA ALA A 251 -5.25 -11.38 -14.40
C ALA A 251 -6.18 -10.53 -13.53
N MET A 252 -7.00 -9.71 -14.20
CA MET A 252 -8.06 -8.94 -13.56
C MET A 252 -8.80 -9.79 -12.53
N SER A 253 -8.94 -9.25 -11.32
CA SER A 253 -9.90 -9.76 -10.36
C SER A 253 -11.30 -9.72 -11.01
N SER A 254 -12.12 -10.70 -10.66
CA SER A 254 -13.46 -10.83 -11.24
C SER A 254 -14.34 -9.64 -10.84
N PRO A 255 -15.42 -9.35 -11.60
CA PRO A 255 -16.41 -8.36 -11.16
C PRO A 255 -16.97 -8.66 -9.77
N ASP A 256 -17.01 -9.95 -9.38
CA ASP A 256 -17.46 -10.44 -8.08
C ASP A 256 -16.42 -10.20 -6.96
N ASP A 257 -15.12 -10.13 -7.27
CA ASP A 257 -14.07 -9.81 -6.30
C ASP A 257 -14.11 -8.32 -5.88
N ALA A 258 -14.52 -7.42 -6.77
CA ALA A 258 -14.54 -5.98 -6.51
C ALA A 258 -15.49 -5.60 -5.35
N VAL A 259 -16.55 -6.36 -5.13
CA VAL A 259 -17.49 -6.14 -4.01
C VAL A 259 -16.82 -6.32 -2.64
N LEU A 260 -15.73 -7.09 -2.56
CA LEU A 260 -15.04 -7.41 -1.31
C LEU A 260 -14.35 -6.19 -0.67
N ASP A 261 -14.04 -5.16 -1.45
CA ASP A 261 -13.54 -3.88 -0.94
C ASP A 261 -14.64 -3.03 -0.27
N ASP A 262 -15.92 -3.37 -0.45
CA ASP A 262 -17.09 -2.65 0.09
C ASP A 262 -18.03 -3.50 0.96
N ILE A 263 -17.75 -4.78 1.22
CA ILE A 263 -18.53 -5.61 2.16
C ILE A 263 -17.68 -6.27 3.26
N SER A 264 -18.27 -6.45 4.44
CA SER A 264 -17.71 -7.33 5.47
C SER A 264 -17.87 -8.79 5.03
N HIS A 265 -16.76 -9.52 4.98
CA HIS A 265 -16.70 -10.91 4.49
C HIS A 265 -15.63 -11.69 5.27
N ARG A 266 -15.60 -13.02 5.13
CA ARG A 266 -14.59 -13.88 5.78
C ARG A 266 -13.72 -14.54 4.72
N ARG A 267 -12.40 -14.57 4.94
CA ARG A 267 -11.42 -15.23 4.07
C ARG A 267 -10.79 -16.41 4.81
N TYR A 268 -10.63 -17.55 4.11
CA TYR A 268 -10.09 -18.78 4.68
C TYR A 268 -8.56 -18.78 4.64
N ASN A 269 -7.94 -19.21 5.74
CA ASN A 269 -6.51 -19.48 5.86
C ASN A 269 -6.26 -21.00 5.72
N PRO A 270 -5.80 -21.47 4.55
CA PRO A 270 -5.59 -22.89 4.30
C PRO A 270 -4.33 -23.44 4.97
N LEU A 271 -3.41 -22.59 5.45
CA LEU A 271 -2.29 -23.04 6.30
C LEU A 271 -2.75 -23.39 7.72
N ARG A 272 -3.82 -22.75 8.22
CA ARG A 272 -4.28 -22.90 9.61
C ARG A 272 -5.63 -23.62 9.78
N GLY A 273 -6.36 -23.87 8.70
CA GLY A 273 -7.74 -24.37 8.78
C GLY A 273 -8.75 -23.37 9.34
N SER A 274 -8.41 -22.08 9.37
CA SER A 274 -9.14 -21.03 10.10
C SER A 274 -9.65 -19.91 9.17
N TRP A 275 -10.33 -18.91 9.73
CA TRP A 275 -10.90 -17.80 8.98
C TRP A 275 -10.47 -16.45 9.56
N VAL A 276 -10.44 -15.43 8.70
CA VAL A 276 -10.19 -14.02 9.08
C VAL A 276 -11.36 -13.16 8.59
N LEU A 277 -11.91 -12.35 9.49
CA LEU A 277 -12.96 -11.38 9.22
C LEU A 277 -12.37 -10.12 8.58
N VAL A 278 -12.80 -9.78 7.37
CA VAL A 278 -12.43 -8.56 6.67
C VAL A 278 -13.56 -7.54 6.80
N SER A 279 -13.25 -6.28 7.09
CA SER A 279 -14.26 -5.23 7.27
C SER A 279 -13.75 -3.86 6.77
N PRO A 280 -13.71 -3.63 5.44
CA PRO A 280 -12.98 -2.52 4.81
C PRO A 280 -13.33 -1.11 5.37
N HIS A 281 -14.62 -0.90 5.68
CA HIS A 281 -15.14 0.37 6.18
C HIS A 281 -14.59 0.79 7.54
N ARG A 282 -14.02 -0.11 8.34
CA ARG A 282 -13.52 0.23 9.69
C ARG A 282 -12.32 1.17 9.67
N THR A 283 -11.63 1.30 8.55
CA THR A 283 -10.61 2.35 8.31
C THR A 283 -11.17 3.77 8.45
N LYS A 284 -12.45 4.00 8.11
CA LYS A 284 -13.10 5.33 8.17
C LYS A 284 -13.42 5.78 9.61
N ARG A 285 -13.58 4.84 10.57
CA ARG A 285 -13.92 5.16 11.97
C ARG A 285 -12.86 6.11 12.60
N PRO A 286 -13.25 7.22 13.26
CA PRO A 286 -12.28 8.12 13.90
C PRO A 286 -11.50 7.41 15.02
N TRP A 287 -10.19 7.68 15.09
CA TRP A 287 -9.31 7.15 16.14
C TRP A 287 -9.02 8.22 17.19
N GLN A 288 -9.34 7.92 18.45
CA GLN A 288 -9.06 8.75 19.63
C GLN A 288 -8.28 7.95 20.70
N GLY A 289 -7.75 6.78 20.34
CA GLY A 289 -6.97 5.94 21.24
C GLY A 289 -5.50 6.33 21.29
N GLN A 290 -4.70 5.42 21.87
CA GLN A 290 -3.24 5.55 21.99
C GLN A 290 -2.58 5.95 20.67
N GLN A 291 -1.56 6.81 20.77
CA GLN A 291 -0.62 7.12 19.70
C GLN A 291 0.76 6.62 20.12
N GLU A 292 1.42 5.85 19.26
CA GLU A 292 2.80 5.41 19.49
C GLU A 292 3.76 6.59 19.35
N ALA A 293 4.87 6.58 20.09
CA ALA A 293 5.96 7.51 19.85
C ALA A 293 6.65 7.20 18.52
N ALA A 294 7.02 8.23 17.75
CA ALA A 294 7.84 8.07 16.56
C ALA A 294 9.21 7.47 16.94
N SER A 295 9.70 6.53 16.14
CA SER A 295 11.04 5.96 16.32
C SER A 295 12.10 7.05 16.19
N LYS A 296 13.19 6.96 16.98
CA LYS A 296 14.36 7.83 16.81
C LYS A 296 14.92 7.63 15.40
N ILE A 297 15.10 8.74 14.67
CA ILE A 297 15.66 8.73 13.32
C ILE A 297 17.18 8.49 13.37
N GLU A 298 17.84 9.00 14.42
CA GLU A 298 19.28 8.85 14.64
C GLU A 298 19.57 7.95 15.85
N LEU A 299 20.55 7.05 15.65
CA LEU A 299 21.22 6.24 16.66
C LEU A 299 22.74 6.32 16.39
N PRO A 300 23.60 6.18 17.41
CA PRO A 300 25.04 6.14 17.19
C PRO A 300 25.45 4.82 16.52
N GLN A 301 26.45 4.84 15.64
CA GLN A 301 26.97 3.61 15.01
C GLN A 301 27.49 2.60 16.05
N TYR A 302 27.97 3.09 17.19
CA TYR A 302 28.37 2.32 18.35
C TYR A 302 27.79 2.94 19.61
N ASP A 303 27.06 2.17 20.40
CA ASP A 303 26.59 2.54 21.73
C ASP A 303 27.38 1.75 22.79
N ALA A 304 28.12 2.45 23.65
CA ALA A 304 28.92 1.87 24.74
C ALA A 304 28.08 1.25 25.88
N SER A 305 26.78 1.52 25.92
CA SER A 305 25.83 0.93 26.88
C SER A 305 25.06 -0.27 26.31
N CYS A 306 25.09 -0.48 24.99
CA CYS A 306 24.36 -1.56 24.33
C CYS A 306 25.10 -2.89 24.46
N TYR A 307 24.48 -3.84 25.16
CA TYR A 307 24.97 -5.19 25.44
C TYR A 307 25.10 -6.12 24.21
N LEU A 308 24.80 -5.61 23.00
CA LEU A 308 24.96 -6.34 21.73
C LEU A 308 26.09 -5.80 20.84
N CYS A 309 26.58 -4.58 21.07
CA CYS A 309 27.71 -4.04 20.29
C CYS A 309 28.99 -4.89 20.47
N PRO A 310 29.91 -4.89 19.47
CA PRO A 310 31.22 -5.52 19.61
C PRO A 310 31.99 -5.02 20.84
N GLY A 311 32.76 -5.89 21.50
CA GLY A 311 33.60 -5.53 22.66
C GLY A 311 32.88 -5.15 23.97
N ASN A 312 31.60 -4.76 23.92
CA ASN A 312 30.80 -4.45 25.11
C ASN A 312 30.49 -5.71 25.94
N LYS A 313 30.09 -5.50 27.20
CA LYS A 313 29.61 -6.59 28.06
C LYS A 313 28.12 -6.89 27.80
N ARG A 314 27.78 -8.18 27.79
CA ARG A 314 26.39 -8.69 27.81
C ARG A 314 25.76 -8.52 29.19
N ALA A 315 24.47 -8.84 29.31
CA ALA A 315 23.71 -8.64 30.54
C ALA A 315 24.24 -9.48 31.72
N GLN A 316 24.78 -10.67 31.49
CA GLN A 316 25.46 -11.49 32.51
C GLN A 316 26.96 -11.19 32.68
N GLY A 317 27.49 -10.18 32.00
CA GLY A 317 28.83 -9.63 32.25
C GLY A 317 29.96 -10.19 31.37
N ASP A 318 29.72 -11.27 30.62
CA ASP A 318 30.55 -11.74 29.51
C ASP A 318 30.87 -10.62 28.52
N ALA A 319 32.05 -10.61 27.92
CA ALA A 319 32.37 -9.70 26.82
C ALA A 319 31.93 -10.26 25.46
N ASN A 320 31.36 -9.41 24.61
CA ASN A 320 31.23 -9.69 23.18
C ASN A 320 32.62 -9.64 22.53
N PRO A 321 32.91 -10.49 21.51
CA PRO A 321 34.11 -10.33 20.70
C PRO A 321 34.06 -9.01 19.90
N ASN A 322 35.21 -8.59 19.36
CA ASN A 322 35.28 -7.53 18.36
C ASN A 322 34.90 -8.11 16.99
N TYR A 323 33.61 -8.37 16.79
CA TYR A 323 33.07 -8.94 15.56
C TYR A 323 32.83 -7.87 14.48
N ASP A 324 32.88 -8.29 13.21
CA ASP A 324 32.82 -7.45 12.00
C ASP A 324 31.57 -7.73 11.13
N SER A 325 30.93 -8.89 11.31
CA SER A 325 29.74 -9.35 10.57
C SER A 325 28.63 -9.78 11.54
N THR A 326 28.02 -10.96 11.37
CA THR A 326 27.06 -11.53 12.32
C THR A 326 27.76 -12.16 13.52
N PHE A 327 27.31 -11.89 14.74
CA PHE A 327 27.75 -12.61 15.95
C PHE A 327 26.59 -13.39 16.58
N VAL A 328 26.89 -14.57 17.14
CA VAL A 328 25.90 -15.49 17.71
C VAL A 328 26.37 -15.95 19.09
N PHE A 329 25.46 -15.93 20.06
CA PHE A 329 25.68 -16.47 21.40
C PHE A 329 24.40 -17.14 21.93
N VAL A 330 24.55 -18.00 22.93
CA VAL A 330 23.41 -18.59 23.66
C VAL A 330 22.81 -17.48 24.53
N ASN A 331 21.49 -17.30 24.48
CA ASN A 331 20.81 -16.19 25.16
C ASN A 331 21.01 -16.29 26.68
N ASP A 332 21.64 -15.27 27.27
CA ASP A 332 21.82 -15.10 28.72
C ASP A 332 20.54 -15.45 29.52
N TYR A 333 19.36 -15.09 28.99
CA TYR A 333 18.05 -15.40 29.57
C TYR A 333 17.21 -16.30 28.66
N SER A 334 17.75 -17.47 28.31
CA SER A 334 17.08 -18.49 27.50
C SER A 334 15.72 -18.91 28.08
N ALA A 335 14.67 -18.88 27.25
CA ALA A 335 13.29 -19.20 27.63
C ALA A 335 13.03 -20.71 27.79
N VAL A 336 13.72 -21.53 27.00
CA VAL A 336 13.85 -22.99 27.18
C VAL A 336 15.30 -23.32 27.49
N LYS A 337 15.53 -24.44 28.19
CA LYS A 337 16.87 -24.89 28.61
C LYS A 337 17.16 -26.28 28.10
N GLU A 338 18.44 -26.57 27.91
CA GLU A 338 18.91 -27.90 27.48
C GLU A 338 18.78 -28.92 28.61
N GLN A 339 18.92 -28.45 29.86
CA GLN A 339 18.82 -29.23 31.08
C GLN A 339 17.77 -28.62 32.03
N GLN A 340 16.89 -29.46 32.54
CA GLN A 340 15.92 -29.17 33.60
C GLN A 340 15.61 -30.46 34.37
N ALA A 341 14.78 -30.39 35.41
CA ALA A 341 14.33 -31.58 36.12
C ALA A 341 13.34 -32.39 35.26
N ASP A 342 13.45 -33.72 35.28
CA ASP A 342 12.52 -34.63 34.61
C ASP A 342 11.09 -34.43 35.11
N PHE A 343 10.18 -33.97 34.25
CA PHE A 343 8.76 -34.00 34.51
C PHE A 343 8.13 -35.27 33.95
N LYS A 344 7.54 -36.08 34.84
CA LYS A 344 6.69 -37.22 34.47
C LYS A 344 5.24 -36.79 34.63
N SER A 345 4.45 -36.89 33.55
CA SER A 345 2.99 -36.80 33.63
C SER A 345 2.46 -37.81 34.66
N PRO A 346 1.39 -37.48 35.40
CA PRO A 346 0.59 -38.49 36.10
C PRO A 346 0.18 -39.63 35.15
N ASP A 347 0.01 -40.83 35.70
CA ASP A 347 -0.38 -42.02 34.94
C ASP A 347 -1.67 -41.80 34.14
N GLN A 348 -1.79 -42.44 32.98
CA GLN A 348 -2.99 -42.39 32.13
C GLN A 348 -4.10 -43.32 32.66
N ASP A 349 -4.46 -43.13 33.92
CA ASP A 349 -5.43 -43.90 34.70
C ASP A 349 -6.90 -43.69 34.29
N GLY A 350 -7.17 -42.80 33.34
CA GLY A 350 -8.52 -42.44 32.89
C GLY A 350 -9.28 -41.52 33.85
N SER A 351 -8.65 -41.06 34.94
CA SER A 351 -9.24 -40.10 35.87
C SER A 351 -9.59 -38.76 35.20
N LEU A 352 -10.28 -37.90 35.94
CA LEU A 352 -10.56 -36.55 35.46
C LEU A 352 -9.26 -35.71 35.36
N ALA A 353 -8.27 -35.98 36.21
CA ALA A 353 -7.00 -35.27 36.22
C ALA A 353 -6.12 -35.64 35.01
N SER A 354 -5.90 -36.93 34.73
CA SER A 354 -5.09 -37.37 33.58
C SER A 354 -5.72 -37.02 32.22
N ARG A 355 -7.03 -36.73 32.18
CA ARG A 355 -7.72 -36.20 30.99
C ARG A 355 -7.60 -34.68 30.82
N LEU A 356 -7.73 -33.89 31.89
CA LEU A 356 -7.83 -32.42 31.80
C LEU A 356 -6.55 -31.66 32.15
N LEU A 357 -5.69 -32.21 33.02
CA LEU A 357 -4.53 -31.52 33.60
C LEU A 357 -3.22 -32.09 33.02
N LYS A 358 -3.11 -32.04 31.69
CA LYS A 358 -1.93 -32.53 30.96
C LYS A 358 -0.81 -31.48 30.97
N ALA A 359 0.42 -31.95 31.12
CA ALA A 359 1.63 -31.16 30.96
C ALA A 359 2.74 -32.05 30.38
N GLU A 360 3.61 -31.48 29.57
CA GLU A 360 4.70 -32.18 28.88
C GLU A 360 6.01 -31.42 29.05
N SER A 361 7.14 -32.14 29.12
CA SER A 361 8.46 -31.54 29.25
C SER A 361 8.94 -31.03 27.88
N THR A 362 9.19 -29.73 27.76
CA THR A 362 9.88 -29.14 26.61
C THR A 362 11.26 -28.63 27.04
N THR A 363 12.28 -28.92 26.25
CA THR A 363 13.68 -28.52 26.45
C THR A 363 14.24 -28.03 25.13
N GLY A 364 15.31 -27.24 25.15
CA GLY A 364 15.74 -26.50 23.97
C GLY A 364 16.86 -25.51 24.21
N LYS A 365 17.23 -24.77 23.16
CA LYS A 365 18.37 -23.85 23.16
C LYS A 365 17.96 -22.52 22.50
N CYS A 366 18.06 -21.42 23.24
CA CYS A 366 17.81 -20.08 22.70
C CYS A 366 19.13 -19.42 22.32
N TYR A 367 19.21 -18.88 21.11
CA TYR A 367 20.31 -18.07 20.61
C TYR A 367 19.85 -16.63 20.35
N VAL A 368 20.79 -15.70 20.46
CA VAL A 368 20.70 -14.35 19.88
C VAL A 368 21.69 -14.27 18.72
N ILE A 369 21.28 -13.66 17.62
CA ILE A 369 22.11 -13.37 16.45
C ILE A 369 22.08 -11.87 16.17
N THR A 370 23.22 -11.18 16.24
CA THR A 370 23.34 -9.81 15.73
C THR A 370 23.55 -9.85 14.22
N PHE A 371 22.96 -8.89 13.51
CA PHE A 371 23.02 -8.84 12.04
C PHE A 371 24.20 -8.00 11.51
N SER A 372 24.72 -7.07 12.32
CA SER A 372 25.84 -6.20 11.97
C SER A 372 26.50 -5.64 13.25
N PRO A 373 27.81 -5.32 13.24
CA PRO A 373 28.42 -4.56 14.34
C PRO A 373 27.88 -3.12 14.48
N SER A 374 27.24 -2.56 13.44
CA SER A 374 26.72 -1.19 13.47
C SER A 374 25.35 -1.12 14.14
N HIS A 375 25.27 -0.41 15.26
CA HIS A 375 24.07 -0.27 16.10
C HIS A 375 22.96 0.59 15.48
N ASN A 376 23.27 1.40 14.46
CA ASN A 376 22.36 2.39 13.87
C ASN A 376 21.72 1.98 12.53
N ILE A 377 21.80 0.72 12.14
CA ILE A 377 21.20 0.20 10.89
C ILE A 377 20.23 -0.94 11.16
N THR A 378 19.26 -1.13 10.27
CA THR A 378 18.30 -2.25 10.27
C THR A 378 18.41 -3.02 8.96
N LEU A 379 17.68 -4.14 8.81
CA LEU A 379 17.62 -4.88 7.55
C LEU A 379 17.16 -4.02 6.36
N ALA A 380 16.39 -2.94 6.60
CA ALA A 380 15.96 -1.99 5.56
C ALA A 380 17.10 -1.10 5.02
N ASP A 381 18.14 -0.88 5.83
CA ASP A 381 19.30 -0.04 5.50
C ASP A 381 20.43 -0.84 4.83
N MET A 382 20.46 -2.15 5.05
CA MET A 382 21.47 -3.08 4.56
C MET A 382 21.29 -3.43 3.07
N PRO A 383 22.37 -3.50 2.26
CA PRO A 383 22.29 -4.11 0.93
C PRO A 383 22.13 -5.64 1.04
N PRO A 384 21.63 -6.33 0.00
CA PRO A 384 21.45 -7.79 0.01
C PRO A 384 22.73 -8.56 0.36
N SER A 385 23.90 -8.08 -0.07
CA SER A 385 25.21 -8.66 0.27
C SER A 385 25.56 -8.61 1.76
N SER A 386 24.94 -7.71 2.55
CA SER A 386 25.07 -7.66 4.01
C SER A 386 23.99 -8.45 4.74
N ILE A 387 22.87 -8.75 4.09
CA ILE A 387 21.80 -9.63 4.61
C ILE A 387 22.16 -11.12 4.39
N LEU A 388 22.87 -11.44 3.30
CA LEU A 388 23.29 -12.82 2.98
C LEU A 388 24.06 -13.52 4.12
N PRO A 389 25.03 -12.90 4.83
CA PRO A 389 25.66 -13.49 6.01
C PRO A 389 24.67 -13.89 7.13
N VAL A 390 23.56 -13.16 7.30
CA VAL A 390 22.51 -13.51 8.26
C VAL A 390 21.81 -14.81 7.86
N ILE A 391 21.43 -14.93 6.58
CA ILE A 391 20.81 -16.15 6.01
C ILE A 391 21.77 -17.34 6.03
N GLU A 392 23.06 -17.11 5.78
CA GLU A 392 24.08 -18.13 5.96
C GLU A 392 24.15 -18.60 7.42
N THR A 393 24.26 -17.68 8.38
CA THR A 393 24.36 -18.02 9.80
C THR A 393 23.09 -18.74 10.30
N TRP A 394 21.90 -18.33 9.86
CA TRP A 394 20.65 -19.09 10.06
C TRP A 394 20.73 -20.51 9.48
N THR A 395 21.25 -20.67 8.25
CA THR A 395 21.45 -22.00 7.65
C THR A 395 22.41 -22.85 8.49
N LYS A 396 23.55 -22.28 8.89
CA LYS A 396 24.60 -22.99 9.63
C LYS A 396 24.08 -23.50 10.98
N ILE A 397 23.24 -22.72 11.65
CA ILE A 397 22.59 -23.12 12.91
C ILE A 397 21.56 -24.23 12.65
N TYR A 398 20.72 -24.11 11.61
CA TYR A 398 19.76 -25.15 11.24
C TYR A 398 20.45 -26.50 10.97
N THR A 399 21.51 -26.51 10.14
CA THR A 399 22.31 -27.71 9.87
C THR A 399 22.91 -28.30 11.16
N SER A 400 23.35 -27.48 12.11
CA SER A 400 23.98 -27.97 13.35
C SER A 400 23.04 -28.69 14.33
N HIS A 401 21.72 -28.59 14.14
CA HIS A 401 20.69 -29.27 14.95
C HIS A 401 19.86 -30.28 14.14
N LEU A 402 20.18 -30.49 12.86
CA LEU A 402 19.42 -31.35 11.96
C LEU A 402 19.65 -32.83 12.29
N ASP A 403 18.58 -33.62 12.37
CA ASP A 403 18.65 -35.05 12.66
C ASP A 403 19.48 -35.78 11.58
N PRO A 404 20.52 -36.58 11.92
CA PRO A 404 21.31 -37.32 10.95
C PRO A 404 20.52 -38.25 10.02
N HIS A 405 19.28 -38.62 10.39
CA HIS A 405 18.38 -39.45 9.58
C HIS A 405 17.39 -38.63 8.73
N SER A 406 17.38 -37.30 8.87
CA SER A 406 16.53 -36.41 8.07
C SER A 406 16.93 -36.46 6.58
N PRO A 407 15.97 -36.53 5.63
CA PRO A 407 16.29 -36.47 4.20
C PRO A 407 16.99 -35.16 3.81
N LEU A 408 16.81 -34.10 4.61
CA LEU A 408 17.47 -32.80 4.44
C LEU A 408 18.99 -32.84 4.64
N CYS A 409 19.54 -33.86 5.31
CA CYS A 409 20.99 -34.05 5.43
C CYS A 409 21.69 -34.27 4.08
N GLN A 410 20.94 -34.63 3.02
CA GLN A 410 21.48 -34.73 1.66
C GLN A 410 21.70 -33.34 1.02
N SER A 411 20.88 -32.35 1.38
CA SER A 411 21.02 -30.94 0.96
C SER A 411 22.00 -30.17 1.85
N ALA A 412 22.10 -30.55 3.13
CA ALA A 412 22.87 -29.83 4.14
C ALA A 412 24.39 -30.01 3.98
N LYS A 413 25.10 -28.92 3.65
CA LYS A 413 26.57 -28.91 3.66
C LYS A 413 27.11 -28.94 5.09
N PRO A 414 28.15 -29.75 5.40
CA PRO A 414 28.82 -29.73 6.71
C PRO A 414 29.26 -28.32 7.11
N THR A 415 29.08 -27.98 8.39
CA THR A 415 29.39 -26.66 8.93
C THR A 415 29.92 -26.74 10.35
N THR A 416 30.74 -25.77 10.72
CA THR A 416 30.98 -25.40 12.12
C THR A 416 30.22 -24.11 12.42
N LEU A 417 29.82 -23.88 13.67
CA LEU A 417 29.39 -22.56 14.11
C LEU A 417 30.61 -21.77 14.61
N PRO A 418 30.66 -20.43 14.41
CA PRO A 418 31.62 -19.60 15.10
C PRO A 418 31.41 -19.68 16.63
N PRO A 419 32.47 -19.51 17.43
CA PRO A 419 32.43 -19.72 18.88
C PRO A 419 31.42 -18.78 19.58
N SER A 420 30.54 -19.37 20.40
CA SER A 420 29.45 -18.69 21.11
C SER A 420 29.88 -17.83 22.32
N SER A 421 31.19 -17.76 22.59
CA SER A 421 31.82 -16.93 23.62
C SER A 421 33.32 -16.82 23.32
N PRO A 422 34.02 -15.72 23.68
CA PRO A 422 35.48 -15.64 23.59
C PRO A 422 36.23 -16.79 24.29
N ALA A 423 35.61 -17.43 25.30
CA ALA A 423 36.18 -18.61 25.97
C ALA A 423 36.33 -19.83 25.06
N ALA A 424 35.55 -19.93 23.97
CA ALA A 424 35.57 -21.07 23.05
C ALA A 424 36.68 -20.99 21.97
N LEU A 425 37.64 -20.06 22.11
CA LEU A 425 38.90 -20.08 21.34
C LEU A 425 39.73 -21.37 21.58
N ASN A 426 39.44 -22.13 22.64
CA ASN A 426 40.14 -23.38 23.00
C ASN A 426 39.47 -24.67 22.46
N GLY A 427 38.78 -24.60 21.32
CA GLY A 427 38.69 -25.74 20.40
C GLY A 427 37.50 -26.70 20.46
N ASN A 428 36.54 -26.54 21.39
CA ASN A 428 35.27 -27.27 21.35
C ASN A 428 34.18 -26.40 20.72
N LEU A 429 33.89 -26.66 19.44
CA LEU A 429 32.97 -25.89 18.60
C LEU A 429 31.54 -26.41 18.73
N VAL A 430 30.77 -25.78 19.63
CA VAL A 430 29.41 -26.19 20.03
C VAL A 430 29.44 -27.48 20.85
N GLU A 431 28.89 -27.47 22.07
CA GLU A 431 28.51 -28.72 22.72
C GLU A 431 27.37 -29.34 21.92
N THR A 432 27.63 -30.52 21.34
CA THR A 432 26.65 -31.32 20.60
C THR A 432 25.34 -31.38 21.39
N PRO A 433 24.18 -31.10 20.77
CA PRO A 433 22.90 -31.18 21.46
C PRO A 433 22.77 -32.48 22.25
N GLN A 434 22.51 -32.38 23.56
CA GLN A 434 22.49 -33.53 24.46
C GLN A 434 21.35 -34.53 24.14
N GLN A 435 20.44 -34.11 23.25
CA GLN A 435 19.33 -34.85 22.66
C GLN A 435 18.94 -34.18 21.33
N GLN A 436 18.20 -34.90 20.48
CA GLN A 436 17.67 -34.34 19.23
C GLN A 436 16.53 -33.34 19.51
N TYR A 437 16.55 -32.16 18.89
CA TYR A 437 15.43 -31.22 18.90
C TYR A 437 14.48 -31.50 17.72
N ARG A 438 13.18 -31.20 17.88
CA ARG A 438 12.16 -31.39 16.84
C ARG A 438 12.03 -30.16 15.95
N TYR A 439 12.11 -28.95 16.51
CA TYR A 439 11.92 -27.70 15.74
C TYR A 439 12.97 -26.64 16.03
N MET A 440 13.10 -25.68 15.10
CA MET A 440 13.94 -24.49 15.23
C MET A 440 13.24 -23.25 14.68
N GLN A 441 12.68 -22.43 15.57
CA GLN A 441 12.04 -21.18 15.19
C GLN A 441 13.07 -20.05 15.09
N ILE A 442 13.26 -19.50 13.89
CA ILE A 442 14.03 -18.26 13.65
C ILE A 442 13.03 -17.09 13.66
N PHE A 443 13.35 -15.99 14.35
CA PHE A 443 12.50 -14.78 14.37
C PHE A 443 13.26 -13.48 14.67
N GLU A 444 12.72 -12.34 14.27
CA GLU A 444 13.12 -10.99 14.71
C GLU A 444 11.90 -10.26 15.28
N ASN A 445 12.11 -9.50 16.36
CA ASN A 445 11.15 -8.52 16.87
C ASN A 445 11.77 -7.13 16.73
N LYS A 446 11.31 -6.34 15.76
CA LYS A 446 11.82 -4.98 15.47
C LYS A 446 10.94 -3.92 16.15
N GLY A 447 11.58 -3.06 16.93
CA GLY A 447 10.97 -1.85 17.52
C GLY A 447 10.14 -2.08 18.79
N GLN A 448 9.99 -1.02 19.58
CA GLN A 448 9.37 -1.08 20.91
C GLN A 448 7.90 -1.52 20.89
N ALA A 449 7.17 -1.22 19.80
CA ALA A 449 5.77 -1.63 19.63
C ALA A 449 5.58 -3.17 19.65
N MET A 450 6.64 -3.93 19.34
CA MET A 450 6.70 -5.40 19.36
C MET A 450 7.48 -5.95 20.57
N GLY A 451 7.65 -5.15 21.62
CA GLY A 451 8.34 -5.56 22.86
C GLY A 451 9.87 -5.59 22.78
N CYS A 452 10.48 -5.12 21.69
CA CYS A 452 11.93 -5.10 21.56
C CYS A 452 12.57 -4.01 22.44
N SER A 453 13.48 -4.42 23.34
CA SER A 453 14.08 -3.58 24.37
C SER A 453 15.48 -3.03 24.02
N ASN A 454 16.16 -3.60 23.03
CA ASN A 454 17.48 -3.16 22.55
C ASN A 454 17.41 -2.83 21.04
N PRO A 455 17.73 -1.60 20.60
CA PRO A 455 17.56 -1.18 19.22
C PRO A 455 18.64 -1.68 18.23
N HIS A 456 19.71 -2.30 18.72
CA HIS A 456 20.75 -2.88 17.86
C HIS A 456 20.18 -4.01 16.99
N PRO A 457 20.54 -4.13 15.70
CA PRO A 457 19.91 -5.08 14.77
C PRO A 457 20.21 -6.54 15.14
N HIS A 458 19.20 -7.28 15.58
CA HIS A 458 19.34 -8.67 16.01
C HIS A 458 18.06 -9.49 15.81
N GLY A 459 18.25 -10.80 15.68
CA GLY A 459 17.20 -11.82 15.73
C GLY A 459 17.45 -12.82 16.85
N GLN A 460 16.54 -13.77 16.97
CA GLN A 460 16.60 -14.89 17.90
C GLN A 460 16.32 -16.22 17.18
N ILE A 461 16.83 -17.29 17.75
CA ILE A 461 16.59 -18.66 17.27
C ILE A 461 16.32 -19.55 18.48
N TRP A 462 15.16 -20.17 18.57
CA TRP A 462 14.81 -21.09 19.65
C TRP A 462 14.63 -22.50 19.09
N THR A 463 15.44 -23.46 19.54
CA THR A 463 15.18 -24.90 19.29
C THR A 463 14.31 -25.47 20.40
N THR A 464 13.48 -26.47 20.08
CA THR A 464 12.61 -27.16 21.05
C THR A 464 12.51 -28.66 20.76
N THR A 465 12.41 -29.49 21.81
CA THR A 465 12.07 -30.93 21.70
C THR A 465 10.62 -31.16 21.28
N SER A 466 9.71 -30.24 21.59
CA SER A 466 8.34 -30.21 21.04
C SER A 466 8.28 -29.46 19.70
N LEU A 467 7.23 -29.71 18.91
CA LEU A 467 6.85 -28.89 17.76
C LEU A 467 5.93 -27.76 18.25
N PRO A 468 6.20 -26.47 17.96
CA PRO A 468 5.30 -25.38 18.36
C PRO A 468 3.96 -25.41 17.61
N GLU A 469 2.92 -24.87 18.26
CA GLU A 469 1.52 -24.87 17.79
C GLU A 469 1.35 -24.39 16.33
N GLU A 470 2.00 -23.28 15.98
CA GLU A 470 1.86 -22.65 14.65
C GLU A 470 2.41 -23.57 13.53
N PRO A 471 3.70 -23.97 13.51
CA PRO A 471 4.22 -25.03 12.64
C PRO A 471 3.46 -26.36 12.71
N HIS A 472 2.86 -26.74 13.84
CA HIS A 472 2.10 -27.98 13.96
C HIS A 472 0.79 -27.93 13.16
N LEU A 473 0.03 -26.84 13.28
CA LEU A 473 -1.18 -26.61 12.49
C LEU A 473 -0.85 -26.51 11.00
N GLU A 474 0.24 -25.84 10.64
CA GLU A 474 0.69 -25.74 9.24
C GLU A 474 1.07 -27.10 8.66
N ALA A 475 1.87 -27.91 9.36
CA ALA A 475 2.25 -29.24 8.91
C ALA A 475 1.03 -30.16 8.68
N GLN A 476 0.02 -30.11 9.56
CA GLN A 476 -1.23 -30.86 9.38
C GLN A 476 -1.97 -30.46 8.09
N ASN A 477 -2.09 -29.16 7.82
CA ASN A 477 -2.82 -28.67 6.65
C ASN A 477 -2.01 -28.86 5.35
N LEU A 478 -0.70 -28.64 5.36
CA LEU A 478 0.20 -28.91 4.23
C LEU A 478 0.16 -30.39 3.82
N SER A 479 0.28 -31.33 4.77
CA SER A 479 0.15 -32.77 4.47
C SER A 479 -1.26 -33.17 4.04
N THR A 480 -2.30 -32.46 4.47
CA THR A 480 -3.67 -32.72 4.02
C THR A 480 -3.87 -32.25 2.58
N TYR A 481 -3.46 -31.03 2.23
CA TYR A 481 -3.47 -30.53 0.86
C TYR A 481 -2.68 -31.44 -0.09
N HIS A 482 -1.46 -31.83 0.30
CA HIS A 482 -0.61 -32.71 -0.51
C HIS A 482 -1.26 -34.07 -0.81
N ARG A 483 -1.96 -34.67 0.16
CA ARG A 483 -2.71 -35.92 -0.04
C ARG A 483 -3.97 -35.74 -0.89
N GLU A 484 -4.69 -34.64 -0.73
CA GLU A 484 -5.94 -34.37 -1.46
C GLU A 484 -5.71 -33.90 -2.90
N GLN A 485 -4.65 -33.12 -3.15
CA GLN A 485 -4.29 -32.57 -4.45
C GLN A 485 -3.25 -33.42 -5.21
N GLY A 486 -3.20 -34.73 -4.93
CA GLY A 486 -2.44 -35.70 -5.73
C GLY A 486 -0.91 -35.56 -5.69
N GLY A 487 -0.36 -34.97 -4.63
CA GLY A 487 1.08 -34.72 -4.46
C GLY A 487 1.52 -33.28 -4.71
N ALA A 488 0.60 -32.34 -4.90
CA ALA A 488 0.92 -30.92 -5.10
C ALA A 488 1.22 -30.18 -3.77
N HIS A 489 2.05 -29.13 -3.81
CA HIS A 489 2.45 -28.38 -2.62
C HIS A 489 1.69 -27.05 -2.51
N LEU A 490 0.86 -26.92 -1.47
CA LEU A 490 -0.04 -25.77 -1.22
C LEU A 490 0.62 -24.41 -1.47
N LEU A 491 1.84 -24.20 -0.96
CA LEU A 491 2.55 -22.93 -1.07
C LEU A 491 3.24 -22.71 -2.42
N GLU A 492 3.56 -23.77 -3.18
CA GLU A 492 4.02 -23.64 -4.56
C GLU A 492 2.84 -23.23 -5.47
N ASP A 493 1.70 -23.92 -5.36
CA ASP A 493 0.47 -23.58 -6.09
C ASP A 493 -0.05 -22.18 -5.73
N TYR A 494 -0.04 -21.83 -4.43
CA TYR A 494 -0.45 -20.51 -3.97
C TYR A 494 0.49 -19.39 -4.48
N ALA A 495 1.82 -19.60 -4.41
CA ALA A 495 2.77 -18.63 -4.96
C ALA A 495 2.63 -18.49 -6.49
N ALA A 496 2.39 -19.59 -7.22
CA ALA A 496 2.15 -19.56 -8.66
C ALA A 496 0.85 -18.80 -9.00
N LEU A 497 -0.24 -19.05 -8.26
CA LEU A 497 -1.52 -18.36 -8.42
C LEU A 497 -1.39 -16.86 -8.14
N GLU A 498 -0.77 -16.46 -7.03
CA GLU A 498 -0.58 -15.05 -6.69
C GLU A 498 0.37 -14.33 -7.65
N SER A 499 1.44 -14.98 -8.10
CA SER A 499 2.33 -14.44 -9.15
C SER A 499 1.57 -14.24 -10.48
N SER A 500 0.57 -15.09 -10.77
CA SER A 500 -0.28 -14.95 -11.96
C SER A 500 -1.36 -13.86 -11.84
N LYS A 501 -1.77 -13.51 -10.61
CA LYS A 501 -2.77 -12.47 -10.31
C LYS A 501 -2.17 -11.09 -10.09
N GLY A 502 -0.99 -10.98 -9.49
CA GLY A 502 -0.26 -9.72 -9.25
C GLY A 502 -0.89 -8.77 -8.21
N GLU A 503 -2.21 -8.80 -8.03
CA GLU A 503 -2.98 -7.88 -7.19
C GLU A 503 -2.49 -7.77 -5.74
N ARG A 504 -2.02 -8.88 -5.15
CA ARG A 504 -1.46 -8.99 -3.78
C ARG A 504 0.07 -9.03 -3.73
N THR A 505 0.77 -9.15 -4.86
CA THR A 505 2.24 -9.18 -4.94
C THR A 505 2.84 -7.82 -4.56
N VAL A 506 3.86 -7.79 -3.71
CA VAL A 506 4.53 -6.57 -3.22
C VAL A 506 5.96 -6.46 -3.76
N PHE A 507 6.65 -7.60 -3.86
CA PHE A 507 7.92 -7.79 -4.55
C PHE A 507 7.99 -9.23 -5.05
N GLU A 508 8.70 -9.47 -6.15
CA GLU A 508 8.87 -10.80 -6.72
C GLU A 508 10.19 -10.87 -7.49
N ASN A 509 10.92 -11.99 -7.37
CA ASN A 509 12.11 -12.25 -8.17
C ASN A 509 12.10 -13.69 -8.74
N ALA A 510 13.27 -14.18 -9.15
CA ALA A 510 13.41 -15.50 -9.77
C ALA A 510 13.04 -16.65 -8.83
N SER A 511 13.22 -16.48 -7.52
CA SER A 511 13.09 -17.55 -6.53
C SER A 511 11.98 -17.33 -5.50
N PHE A 512 11.57 -16.09 -5.23
CA PHE A 512 10.56 -15.76 -4.22
C PHE A 512 9.42 -14.88 -4.73
N TRP A 513 8.24 -15.16 -4.20
CA TRP A 513 7.08 -14.26 -4.21
C TRP A 513 6.96 -13.65 -2.81
N ALA A 514 6.76 -12.34 -2.72
CA ALA A 514 6.50 -11.66 -1.47
C ALA A 514 5.27 -10.75 -1.64
N GLY A 515 4.19 -11.03 -0.91
CA GLY A 515 2.94 -10.30 -1.03
C GLY A 515 2.07 -10.37 0.22
N CYS A 516 0.98 -9.61 0.23
CA CYS A 516 0.01 -9.69 1.32
C CYS A 516 -0.86 -10.93 1.12
N PRO A 517 -0.80 -11.95 2.00
CA PRO A 517 -1.55 -13.18 1.78
C PRO A 517 -3.07 -12.91 1.79
N TRP A 518 -3.82 -13.70 1.02
CA TRP A 518 -5.28 -13.63 0.91
C TRP A 518 -5.98 -13.62 2.27
N TRP A 519 -5.42 -14.37 3.23
CA TRP A 519 -5.88 -14.56 4.59
C TRP A 519 -5.12 -13.73 5.64
N GLY A 520 -4.33 -12.73 5.23
CA GLY A 520 -3.44 -12.03 6.16
C GLY A 520 -4.19 -11.36 7.30
N THR A 521 -3.68 -11.42 8.53
CA THR A 521 -4.36 -10.85 9.70
C THR A 521 -3.92 -9.42 9.99
N TRP A 522 -2.61 -9.14 9.91
CA TRP A 522 -2.04 -7.83 10.20
C TRP A 522 -2.24 -6.84 9.03
N PRO A 523 -2.30 -5.51 9.29
CA PRO A 523 -2.68 -4.52 8.28
C PRO A 523 -1.87 -4.60 6.99
N PHE A 524 -0.55 -4.67 7.13
CA PHE A 524 0.44 -4.77 6.04
C PHE A 524 1.22 -6.09 6.14
N GLU A 525 0.55 -7.17 6.54
CA GLU A 525 1.15 -8.51 6.59
C GLU A 525 1.77 -8.86 5.24
N ILE A 526 2.99 -9.40 5.25
CA ILE A 526 3.65 -9.95 4.06
C ILE A 526 4.04 -11.38 4.36
N MET A 527 3.71 -12.29 3.45
CA MET A 527 4.25 -13.64 3.41
C MET A 527 5.24 -13.72 2.25
N VAL A 528 6.45 -14.23 2.52
CA VAL A 528 7.48 -14.52 1.52
C VAL A 528 7.48 -16.03 1.30
N VAL A 529 7.35 -16.48 0.06
CA VAL A 529 7.22 -17.91 -0.28
C VAL A 529 8.22 -18.27 -1.37
N ALA A 530 8.91 -19.42 -1.20
CA ALA A 530 9.73 -19.98 -2.27
C ALA A 530 8.83 -20.40 -3.44
N LYS A 531 9.11 -19.91 -4.66
CA LYS A 531 8.32 -20.18 -5.88
C LYS A 531 8.52 -21.58 -6.48
N ARG A 532 9.22 -22.45 -5.75
CA ARG A 532 9.41 -23.88 -6.03
C ARG A 532 9.39 -24.63 -4.70
N HIS A 533 9.03 -25.91 -4.70
CA HIS A 533 9.18 -26.74 -3.51
C HIS A 533 10.62 -26.71 -2.95
N LYS A 534 10.70 -26.25 -1.70
CA LYS A 534 11.93 -26.08 -0.90
C LYS A 534 11.54 -26.22 0.56
N ARG A 535 12.08 -27.19 1.29
CA ARG A 535 11.55 -27.57 2.61
C ARG A 535 12.16 -26.72 3.74
N ALA A 536 13.43 -26.34 3.61
CA ALA A 536 14.15 -25.52 4.57
C ALA A 536 15.34 -24.76 3.93
N LEU A 537 15.98 -23.88 4.71
CA LEU A 537 17.17 -23.08 4.31
C LEU A 537 18.33 -23.88 3.68
N VAL A 538 18.38 -25.20 3.92
CA VAL A 538 19.41 -26.10 3.36
C VAL A 538 19.14 -26.51 1.91
N ASP A 539 17.89 -26.47 1.44
CA ASP A 539 17.55 -26.78 0.03
C ASP A 539 17.87 -25.61 -0.94
N PHE A 540 18.25 -24.44 -0.43
CA PHE A 540 18.60 -23.27 -1.24
C PHE A 540 20.05 -23.32 -1.75
N SER A 541 20.19 -23.16 -3.07
CA SER A 541 21.43 -22.82 -3.76
C SER A 541 21.95 -21.43 -3.35
N ALA A 542 23.18 -21.09 -3.75
CA ALA A 542 23.76 -19.78 -3.49
C ALA A 542 22.89 -18.64 -4.05
N ARG A 543 22.39 -18.77 -5.29
CA ARG A 543 21.54 -17.74 -5.90
C ARG A 543 20.19 -17.60 -5.20
N GLU A 544 19.59 -18.70 -4.76
CA GLU A 544 18.35 -18.62 -3.97
C GLU A 544 18.57 -17.92 -2.62
N LYS A 545 19.78 -17.95 -2.04
CA LYS A 545 20.10 -17.16 -0.84
C LYS A 545 20.35 -15.68 -1.13
N GLU A 546 20.92 -15.35 -2.29
CA GLU A 546 20.99 -13.96 -2.79
C GLU A 546 19.59 -13.39 -3.06
N ASP A 547 18.73 -14.14 -3.74
CA ASP A 547 17.34 -13.78 -4.03
C ASP A 547 16.50 -13.59 -2.74
N LEU A 548 16.78 -14.40 -1.70
CA LEU A 548 16.15 -14.25 -0.39
C LEU A 548 16.65 -12.99 0.34
N ALA A 549 17.96 -12.71 0.28
CA ALA A 549 18.57 -11.52 0.86
C ALA A 549 18.02 -10.22 0.22
N GLU A 550 17.84 -10.24 -1.10
CA GLU A 550 17.16 -9.19 -1.85
C GLU A 550 15.71 -9.03 -1.38
N THR A 551 14.95 -10.12 -1.31
CA THR A 551 13.54 -10.10 -0.91
C THR A 551 13.34 -9.50 0.50
N ILE A 552 14.16 -9.89 1.48
CA ILE A 552 14.12 -9.33 2.84
C ILE A 552 14.43 -7.83 2.83
N GLY A 553 15.44 -7.40 2.07
CA GLY A 553 15.79 -5.98 1.93
C GLY A 553 14.74 -5.15 1.19
N GLU A 554 14.03 -5.73 0.21
CA GLU A 554 12.94 -5.08 -0.53
C GLU A 554 11.67 -4.96 0.32
N VAL A 555 11.32 -5.98 1.12
CA VAL A 555 10.20 -5.99 2.07
C VAL A 555 10.41 -4.98 3.20
N THR A 556 11.54 -5.07 3.91
CA THR A 556 11.80 -4.23 5.08
C THR A 556 11.97 -2.75 4.75
N ARG A 557 12.46 -2.43 3.54
CA ARG A 557 12.54 -1.05 3.05
C ARG A 557 11.19 -0.46 2.65
N ARG A 558 10.30 -1.25 2.02
CA ARG A 558 8.91 -0.83 1.73
C ARG A 558 8.16 -0.51 3.01
N TYR A 559 8.36 -1.31 4.05
CA TYR A 559 7.84 -1.03 5.39
C TYR A 559 8.34 0.31 5.95
N ASP A 560 9.65 0.54 6.02
CA ASP A 560 10.19 1.80 6.53
C ASP A 560 9.75 3.02 5.70
N ASN A 561 9.60 2.87 4.38
CA ASN A 561 9.10 3.90 3.48
C ASN A 561 7.58 4.19 3.63
N LEU A 562 6.75 3.18 3.98
CA LEU A 562 5.28 3.30 3.99
C LEU A 562 4.73 4.38 4.93
N PHE A 563 5.45 4.66 6.02
CA PHE A 563 5.12 5.75 6.97
C PHE A 563 6.35 6.60 7.36
N GLU A 564 7.42 6.56 6.57
CA GLU A 564 8.69 7.29 6.78
C GLU A 564 9.22 7.21 8.23
N THR A 565 9.29 5.98 8.75
CA THR A 565 9.74 5.65 10.11
C THR A 565 10.59 4.38 10.11
N SER A 566 11.35 4.11 11.16
CA SER A 566 11.69 2.72 11.46
C SER A 566 10.40 1.98 11.79
N PHE A 567 10.01 1.06 10.91
CA PHE A 567 8.71 0.41 10.92
C PHE A 567 8.81 -0.89 11.73
N PRO A 568 8.05 -1.03 12.83
CA PRO A 568 8.10 -2.19 13.69
C PRO A 568 7.42 -3.40 13.03
N TYR A 569 7.91 -4.60 13.32
CA TYR A 569 7.29 -5.87 12.96
C TYR A 569 7.82 -7.00 13.85
N SER A 570 7.06 -8.06 13.98
CA SER A 570 7.61 -9.40 14.27
C SER A 570 7.74 -10.13 12.95
N MET A 571 8.81 -10.88 12.73
CA MET A 571 8.96 -11.75 11.56
C MET A 571 9.52 -13.10 11.96
N GLY A 572 9.26 -14.12 11.17
CA GLY A 572 9.75 -15.48 11.45
C GLY A 572 9.81 -16.35 10.21
N ILE A 573 10.66 -17.39 10.27
CA ILE A 573 10.78 -18.41 9.22
C ILE A 573 9.99 -19.64 9.64
N HIS A 574 9.08 -20.10 8.79
CA HIS A 574 8.46 -21.42 8.89
C HIS A 574 9.09 -22.33 7.83
N GLN A 575 9.60 -23.46 8.29
CA GLN A 575 10.33 -24.45 7.49
C GLN A 575 10.20 -25.84 8.13
N ALA A 576 10.68 -26.87 7.43
CA ALA A 576 10.64 -28.26 7.87
C ALA A 576 11.26 -28.47 9.28
N PRO A 577 10.70 -29.40 10.08
CA PRO A 577 11.25 -29.74 11.39
C PRO A 577 12.67 -30.31 11.29
N LEU A 578 13.44 -30.15 12.36
CA LEU A 578 14.79 -30.71 12.49
C LEU A 578 14.78 -32.24 12.53
N SER A 579 13.72 -32.82 13.13
CA SER A 579 13.45 -34.25 13.20
C SER A 579 11.95 -34.47 13.07
N GLY A 580 11.52 -35.42 12.25
CA GLY A 580 10.12 -35.64 11.89
C GLY A 580 9.95 -36.86 11.00
N SER A 581 8.70 -37.19 10.68
CA SER A 581 8.42 -38.20 9.65
C SER A 581 8.82 -37.70 8.25
N ALA A 582 9.07 -38.64 7.33
CA ALA A 582 9.38 -38.30 5.94
C ALA A 582 8.25 -37.50 5.27
N GLU A 583 6.98 -37.77 5.62
CA GLU A 583 5.83 -37.00 5.14
C GLU A 583 5.86 -35.57 5.67
N GLU A 584 5.99 -35.35 6.98
CA GLU A 584 6.09 -33.99 7.57
C GLU A 584 7.23 -33.16 6.96
N ILE A 585 8.38 -33.78 6.68
CA ILE A 585 9.54 -33.09 6.14
C ILE A 585 9.39 -32.79 4.64
N GLU A 586 8.75 -33.68 3.87
CA GLU A 586 8.55 -33.47 2.42
C GLU A 586 7.38 -32.52 2.12
N THR A 587 6.30 -32.54 2.90
CA THR A 587 5.15 -31.63 2.70
C THR A 587 5.41 -30.22 3.22
N SER A 588 6.41 -30.05 4.09
CA SER A 588 6.90 -28.75 4.55
C SER A 588 7.42 -27.88 3.40
N HIS A 589 7.08 -26.60 3.42
CA HIS A 589 7.50 -25.63 2.40
C HIS A 589 7.97 -24.33 3.05
N PHE A 590 9.17 -23.88 2.70
CA PHE A 590 9.80 -22.69 3.25
C PHE A 590 8.97 -21.45 2.95
N HIS A 591 8.63 -20.72 4.00
CA HIS A 591 8.07 -19.39 3.90
C HIS A 591 8.46 -18.52 5.10
N MET A 592 8.28 -17.22 4.97
CA MET A 592 8.53 -16.25 6.04
C MET A 592 7.32 -15.36 6.22
N HIS A 593 6.94 -15.13 7.48
CA HIS A 593 5.86 -14.21 7.84
C HIS A 593 6.43 -12.90 8.35
N PHE A 594 5.84 -11.77 7.97
CA PHE A 594 6.07 -10.45 8.55
C PHE A 594 4.75 -9.88 9.10
N TYR A 595 4.71 -9.64 10.41
CA TYR A 595 3.56 -9.21 11.18
C TYR A 595 3.77 -7.79 11.75
N PRO A 596 3.47 -6.72 10.98
CA PRO A 596 3.60 -5.34 11.43
C PRO A 596 2.34 -4.81 12.12
N PRO A 597 2.45 -4.02 13.20
CA PRO A 597 1.30 -3.50 13.93
C PRO A 597 0.74 -2.20 13.34
N LEU A 598 1.50 -1.41 12.57
CA LEU A 598 1.05 -0.09 12.11
C LEU A 598 -0.07 -0.19 11.07
N LEU A 599 -1.04 0.73 11.12
CA LEU A 599 -2.27 0.68 10.31
C LEU A 599 -2.52 1.98 9.50
N ARG A 600 -2.44 3.15 10.15
CA ARG A 600 -2.80 4.43 9.52
C ARG A 600 -1.64 5.43 9.38
N SER A 601 -0.64 5.34 10.25
CA SER A 601 0.51 6.24 10.30
C SER A 601 1.63 5.57 11.11
N ALA A 602 2.79 6.24 11.21
CA ALA A 602 3.87 5.88 12.15
C ALA A 602 3.42 5.81 13.63
N THR A 603 2.29 6.43 13.96
CA THR A 603 1.78 6.59 15.34
C THR A 603 0.48 5.81 15.62
N VAL A 604 -0.16 5.18 14.63
CA VAL A 604 -1.47 4.51 14.80
C VAL A 604 -1.41 3.05 14.38
N ARG A 605 -1.44 2.16 15.38
CA ARG A 605 -1.36 0.70 15.26
C ARG A 605 -2.74 0.00 15.35
N LYS A 606 -2.81 -1.20 14.77
CA LYS A 606 -3.81 -2.22 15.05
C LYS A 606 -3.55 -2.82 16.45
N PHE A 607 -4.63 -3.23 17.10
CA PHE A 607 -4.62 -4.02 18.32
C PHE A 607 -5.46 -5.26 18.06
N LEU A 608 -4.89 -6.46 18.24
CA LEU A 608 -5.63 -7.72 18.23
C LEU A 608 -6.08 -7.99 19.67
N VAL A 609 -7.29 -7.53 20.00
CA VAL A 609 -7.84 -7.53 21.36
C VAL A 609 -9.35 -7.73 21.32
N GLY A 610 -9.95 -8.19 22.43
CA GLY A 610 -11.42 -8.25 22.53
C GLY A 610 -12.02 -9.29 21.59
N TYR A 611 -12.58 -8.87 20.45
CA TYR A 611 -13.17 -9.79 19.47
C TYR A 611 -12.10 -10.73 18.90
N GLU A 612 -10.95 -10.19 18.49
CA GLU A 612 -9.82 -10.96 17.96
C GLU A 612 -9.17 -11.91 18.98
N MET A 613 -9.51 -11.81 20.28
CA MET A 613 -9.08 -12.75 21.34
C MET A 613 -10.17 -13.75 21.76
N MET A 614 -11.43 -13.54 21.37
CA MET A 614 -12.60 -14.26 21.89
C MET A 614 -13.50 -14.86 20.79
N ALA A 615 -13.23 -14.59 19.52
CA ALA A 615 -13.99 -15.07 18.37
C ALA A 615 -13.06 -15.45 17.19
N GLU A 616 -12.71 -14.50 16.31
CA GLU A 616 -11.81 -14.71 15.18
C GLU A 616 -10.99 -13.46 14.84
N PRO A 617 -9.81 -13.58 14.20
CA PRO A 617 -9.00 -12.43 13.79
C PRO A 617 -9.75 -11.53 12.81
N GLN A 618 -9.56 -10.21 12.92
CA GLN A 618 -10.27 -9.22 12.11
C GLN A 618 -9.32 -8.16 11.55
N ARG A 619 -9.43 -7.86 10.24
CA ARG A 619 -8.66 -6.82 9.53
C ARG A 619 -9.53 -5.70 8.96
N ASP A 620 -9.00 -4.47 9.02
CA ASP A 620 -9.74 -3.24 8.70
C ASP A 620 -9.50 -2.72 7.27
N ILE A 621 -8.37 -3.06 6.64
CA ILE A 621 -7.98 -2.73 5.24
C ILE A 621 -7.86 -4.03 4.45
N THR A 622 -8.24 -4.12 3.17
CA THR A 622 -8.11 -5.40 2.43
C THR A 622 -6.63 -5.74 2.12
N PRO A 623 -6.26 -7.03 1.95
CA PRO A 623 -4.91 -7.42 1.53
C PRO A 623 -4.49 -6.79 0.20
N GLU A 624 -5.44 -6.58 -0.72
CA GLU A 624 -5.24 -5.95 -2.03
C GLU A 624 -4.87 -4.46 -1.87
N GLN A 625 -5.64 -3.73 -1.05
CA GLN A 625 -5.37 -2.34 -0.69
C GLN A 625 -4.03 -2.17 0.06
N ALA A 626 -3.67 -3.14 0.91
CA ALA A 626 -2.39 -3.16 1.61
C ALA A 626 -1.21 -3.38 0.64
N ALA A 627 -1.30 -4.40 -0.21
CA ALA A 627 -0.27 -4.72 -1.20
C ALA A 627 -0.05 -3.59 -2.20
N LYS A 628 -1.12 -2.96 -2.70
CA LYS A 628 -1.03 -1.79 -3.60
C LYS A 628 -0.17 -0.67 -2.99
N ARG A 629 -0.45 -0.29 -1.74
CA ARG A 629 0.32 0.74 -1.03
C ARG A 629 1.78 0.34 -0.83
N LEU A 630 2.05 -0.92 -0.51
CA LEU A 630 3.42 -1.42 -0.32
C LEU A 630 4.22 -1.45 -1.63
N ARG A 631 3.60 -1.77 -2.78
CA ARG A 631 4.26 -1.69 -4.11
C ARG A 631 4.80 -0.30 -4.40
N GLU A 632 4.03 0.74 -4.05
CA GLU A 632 4.37 2.16 -4.26
C GLU A 632 5.53 2.65 -3.35
N CYS A 633 5.94 1.86 -2.35
CA CYS A 633 6.97 2.23 -1.36
C CYS A 633 8.38 1.68 -1.65
N GLY A 634 8.65 1.18 -2.86
CA GLY A 634 9.98 0.69 -3.27
C GLY A 634 11.04 1.79 -3.44
N GLY A 635 12.16 1.44 -4.10
CA GLY A 635 13.23 2.39 -4.43
C GLY A 635 14.20 2.65 -3.26
N GLU A 636 14.60 3.91 -3.07
CA GLU A 636 15.50 4.33 -2.00
C GLU A 636 14.77 4.48 -0.64
N LEU A 637 15.49 4.21 0.44
CA LEU A 637 15.00 4.35 1.82
C LEU A 637 14.87 5.83 2.23
N TYR A 638 13.71 6.21 2.76
CA TYR A 638 13.32 7.60 3.02
C TYR A 638 14.37 8.42 3.78
N ARG A 639 15.03 7.83 4.79
CA ARG A 639 16.02 8.51 5.64
C ARG A 639 17.35 8.86 4.96
N ARG A 640 17.55 8.46 3.70
CA ARG A 640 18.66 8.93 2.84
C ARG A 640 18.32 10.21 2.06
N ARG A 641 17.06 10.65 2.14
CA ARG A 641 16.51 11.86 1.50
C ARG A 641 16.26 13.00 2.50
N LEU A 642 16.63 12.79 3.76
CA LEU A 642 16.55 13.75 4.87
C LEU A 642 17.90 14.44 5.07
#